data_AF-S7MEA5-F1
#
_entry.id   AF-S7MEA5-F1
#
_cell.length_a   1.000
_cell.length_b   1.000
_cell.length_c   1.000
_cell.angle_alpha   90.00
_cell.angle_beta   90.00
_cell.angle_gamma   90.00
#
_symmetry.space_group_name_H-M   'P 1'
#
loop_
_entity.id
_entity.type
_entity.pdbx_description
1 polymer ?
#
loop_
_entity_poly.entity_id
_entity_poly.type
_entity_poly.pdbx_seq_one_letter_code
_entity_poly.pdbx_strand_id
1 'polypeptide(L)'
;MAAVYSGISLKLKSKRTSWEDKLKLAHFAWISHQCILPNKEQVLLDWASQSLVSFYKKKLELKEDIVERLWVYVDNILHSKKLQHLLKNGKTITLQVSLVKVINERIAEFSLSGSQRHVGAVLSCCQGVLSTPALPVIYAARQELLQLPWLFEEDPVDAAPWETRLAKVGPEGTEPRGEVAQNLLSLVQGGFPVRLEEEPLGRLLGLLEVVSALQLDSLGAPCHTHYFLLLLSAALAAPGGSCSPSLALTFLTTCYRLLGRLQRGKSGRSVLKLLAELPALATDPPAFQAAVSFLALFFSAPELHPEGESVFTAVFQSLRRVLADPAVPPPALQAIEPHLGALLAHLLAAGTTQDFRAMLQCVLRGLDLRNAWSADQPAILSAVTLIKLLLSCPVSEEQASLFWRTSPQILTALTLQNREACQEQPAALAVVEPILDVLAALLRRGEEAIRNPHHVSLAFSILLAVPLDHLKPPEFGRVFPRVHSVLFTILQCHPKVMLKAVPSFLNCFHRLVFSVMHEGRQKDKGGAEDLAGVLACARLVERMYSHIAARAEDFTVFSPFMVAQYVTEVQKVTLYPAVKGHLQEGIYLILDLCIEPDVQFLRASLPPGVRDVFKELHNDYVKYHRAKHEGERRYAV
;
A
#
# COMPACT_ATOMS: atom_id res chain seq x y z
N MET A 1 52.97 55.24 -10.37
CA MET A 1 52.12 55.79 -11.45
C MET A 1 50.85 54.94 -11.57
N ALA A 2 49.79 55.27 -10.83
CA ALA A 2 48.50 54.62 -10.98
C ALA A 2 47.74 55.32 -12.11
N ALA A 3 47.75 54.74 -13.31
CA ALA A 3 46.90 55.25 -14.38
C ALA A 3 45.44 55.09 -13.92
N VAL A 4 44.79 56.20 -13.60
CA VAL A 4 43.34 56.25 -13.44
C VAL A 4 42.77 55.85 -14.79
N TYR A 5 42.27 54.62 -14.91
CA TYR A 5 41.68 54.11 -16.15
C TYR A 5 40.36 54.82 -16.41
N SER A 6 40.44 56.05 -16.93
CA SER A 6 39.29 56.79 -17.46
C SER A 6 38.82 56.13 -18.77
N GLY A 7 37.51 56.14 -19.00
CA GLY A 7 36.92 55.64 -20.25
C GLY A 7 36.68 54.12 -20.34
N ILE A 8 36.65 53.36 -19.23
CA ILE A 8 36.30 51.92 -19.26
C ILE A 8 34.92 51.69 -19.90
N SER A 9 33.91 52.50 -19.58
CA SER A 9 32.58 52.43 -20.22
C SER A 9 32.64 52.62 -21.74
N LEU A 10 33.49 53.52 -22.22
CA LEU A 10 33.73 53.76 -23.65
C LEU A 10 34.47 52.58 -24.29
N LYS A 11 35.44 51.98 -23.60
CA LYS A 11 36.18 50.80 -24.07
C LYS A 11 35.31 49.54 -24.16
N LEU A 12 34.37 49.37 -23.23
CA LEU A 12 33.38 48.29 -23.26
C LEU A 12 32.39 48.43 -24.43
N LYS A 13 31.99 49.68 -24.76
CA LYS A 13 31.09 49.99 -25.88
C LYS A 13 31.79 50.10 -27.24
N SER A 14 33.11 50.29 -27.26
CA SER A 14 33.89 50.45 -28.49
C SER A 14 33.89 49.19 -29.35
N LYS A 15 33.73 49.36 -30.67
CA LYS A 15 33.90 48.29 -31.67
C LYS A 15 35.38 47.94 -31.92
N ARG A 16 36.33 48.79 -31.51
CA ARG A 16 37.78 48.61 -31.72
C ARG A 16 38.44 47.70 -30.68
N THR A 17 37.79 47.48 -29.53
CA THR A 17 38.32 46.64 -28.45
C THR A 17 37.90 45.19 -28.68
N SER A 18 38.84 44.24 -28.53
CA SER A 18 38.54 42.81 -28.60
C SER A 18 37.60 42.39 -27.45
N TRP A 19 36.79 41.35 -27.65
CA TRP A 19 35.87 40.85 -26.61
C TRP A 19 36.59 40.24 -25.41
N GLU A 20 37.76 39.62 -25.63
CA GLU A 20 38.60 39.12 -24.54
C GLU A 20 39.10 40.26 -23.65
N ASP A 21 39.53 41.37 -24.25
CA ASP A 21 39.98 42.55 -23.51
C ASP A 21 38.80 43.23 -22.81
N LYS A 22 37.61 43.25 -23.41
CA LYS A 22 36.39 43.74 -22.76
C LYS A 22 36.05 42.93 -21.50
N LEU A 23 36.10 41.60 -21.57
CA LEU A 23 35.86 40.72 -20.42
C LEU A 23 36.91 40.91 -19.32
N LYS A 24 38.21 41.00 -19.68
CA LYS A 24 39.30 41.29 -18.73
C LYS A 24 39.11 42.66 -18.06
N LEU A 25 38.75 43.68 -18.84
CA LEU A 25 38.47 45.03 -18.34
C LEU A 25 37.24 45.06 -17.43
N ALA A 26 36.17 44.34 -17.77
CA ALA A 26 34.96 44.24 -16.95
C ALA A 26 35.24 43.52 -15.62
N HIS A 27 35.97 42.40 -15.65
CA HIS A 27 36.38 41.67 -14.46
C HIS A 27 37.29 42.50 -13.55
N PHE A 28 38.30 43.17 -14.13
CA PHE A 28 39.15 44.10 -13.39
C PHE A 28 38.34 45.26 -12.79
N ALA A 29 37.42 45.83 -13.57
CA ALA A 29 36.57 46.91 -13.10
C ALA A 29 35.70 46.44 -11.91
N TRP A 30 35.11 45.24 -11.97
CA TRP A 30 34.29 44.70 -10.88
C TRP A 30 35.06 44.59 -9.55
N ILE A 31 36.32 44.14 -9.59
CA ILE A 31 37.15 43.88 -8.41
C ILE A 31 37.84 45.16 -7.90
N SER A 32 38.40 45.98 -8.79
CA SER A 32 39.26 47.10 -8.41
C SER A 32 38.49 48.25 -7.77
N HIS A 33 38.91 48.74 -6.59
CA HIS A 33 38.38 49.96 -5.96
C HIS A 33 38.84 51.25 -6.66
N GLN A 34 39.89 51.18 -7.49
CA GLN A 34 40.49 52.34 -8.17
C GLN A 34 39.74 52.72 -9.46
N CYS A 35 38.82 51.88 -9.92
CA CYS A 35 37.94 52.19 -11.05
C CYS A 35 36.72 52.98 -10.56
N ILE A 36 36.73 54.29 -10.81
CA ILE A 36 35.63 55.22 -10.50
C ILE A 36 34.69 55.28 -11.70
N LEU A 37 33.50 54.70 -11.55
CA LEU A 37 32.45 54.69 -12.56
C LEU A 37 31.09 54.96 -11.89
N PRO A 38 30.28 55.92 -12.36
CA PRO A 38 28.97 56.17 -11.76
C PRO A 38 28.07 54.93 -11.92
N ASN A 39 27.44 54.49 -10.82
CA ASN A 39 26.67 53.24 -10.77
C ASN A 39 27.44 52.02 -11.32
N LYS A 40 28.72 51.93 -10.98
CA LYS A 40 29.67 50.91 -11.42
C LYS A 40 29.10 49.50 -11.54
N GLU A 41 28.48 49.01 -10.47
CA GLU A 41 27.96 47.64 -10.41
C GLU A 41 26.82 47.43 -11.41
N GLN A 42 25.91 48.42 -11.51
CA GLN A 42 24.80 48.40 -12.47
C GLN A 42 25.32 48.46 -13.91
N VAL A 43 26.28 49.33 -14.22
CA VAL A 43 26.80 49.49 -15.58
C VAL A 43 27.52 48.23 -16.08
N LEU A 44 28.27 47.56 -15.20
CA LEU A 44 28.97 46.32 -15.55
C LEU A 44 28.00 45.16 -15.74
N LEU A 45 26.97 45.07 -14.90
CA LEU A 45 25.91 44.06 -15.02
C LEU A 45 25.05 44.30 -16.26
N ASP A 46 24.64 45.55 -16.53
CA ASP A 46 23.85 45.93 -17.70
C ASP A 46 24.62 45.68 -19.00
N TRP A 47 25.91 45.96 -19.03
CA TRP A 47 26.75 45.68 -20.19
C TRP A 47 26.79 44.18 -20.52
N ALA A 48 27.03 43.33 -19.53
CA ALA A 48 27.04 41.88 -19.73
C ALA A 48 25.65 41.35 -20.12
N SER A 49 24.60 41.83 -19.43
CA SER A 49 23.20 41.49 -19.70
C SER A 49 22.79 41.83 -21.13
N GLN A 50 23.07 43.06 -21.58
CA GLN A 50 22.75 43.51 -22.94
C GLN A 50 23.55 42.78 -24.00
N SER A 51 24.81 42.42 -23.70
CA SER A 51 25.67 41.65 -24.61
C SER A 51 25.08 40.25 -24.84
N LEU A 52 24.67 39.56 -23.77
CA LEU A 52 23.98 38.27 -23.87
C LEU A 52 22.63 38.39 -24.59
N VAL A 53 21.79 39.35 -24.21
CA VAL A 53 20.49 39.57 -24.85
C VAL A 53 20.62 39.89 -26.35
N SER A 54 21.62 40.69 -26.73
CA SER A 54 21.86 41.04 -28.14
C SER A 54 22.37 39.85 -28.95
N PHE A 55 23.19 38.97 -28.35
CA PHE A 55 23.61 37.71 -28.95
C PHE A 55 22.41 36.80 -29.24
N TYR A 56 21.58 36.51 -28.24
CA TYR A 56 20.41 35.63 -28.41
C TYR A 56 19.33 36.21 -29.31
N LYS A 57 19.22 37.55 -29.41
CA LYS A 57 18.37 38.22 -30.41
C LYS A 57 18.98 38.27 -31.82
N LYS A 58 20.10 37.59 -32.07
CA LYS A 58 20.85 37.60 -33.34
C LYS A 58 21.26 39.00 -33.82
N LYS A 59 21.42 39.96 -32.89
CA LYS A 59 21.87 41.34 -33.17
C LYS A 59 23.38 41.51 -33.02
N LEU A 60 24.05 40.51 -32.44
CA LEU A 60 25.47 40.49 -32.17
C LEU A 60 26.01 39.08 -32.42
N GLU A 61 27.03 38.97 -33.26
CA GLU A 61 27.72 37.69 -33.49
C GLU A 61 28.93 37.61 -32.56
N LEU A 62 28.96 36.57 -31.73
CA LEU A 62 30.06 36.26 -30.81
C LEU A 62 30.50 34.82 -31.01
N LYS A 63 31.78 34.55 -30.75
CA LYS A 63 32.25 33.18 -30.63
C LYS A 63 31.69 32.55 -29.35
N GLU A 64 31.40 31.27 -29.39
CA GLU A 64 30.77 30.52 -28.28
C GLU A 64 31.59 30.57 -26.98
N ASP A 65 32.93 30.55 -27.07
CA ASP A 65 33.84 30.67 -25.92
C ASP A 65 33.69 32.03 -25.20
N ILE A 66 33.39 33.09 -25.94
CA ILE A 66 33.14 34.42 -25.38
C ILE A 66 31.77 34.44 -24.69
N VAL A 67 30.77 33.76 -25.24
CA VAL A 67 29.42 33.64 -24.66
C VAL A 67 29.45 32.88 -23.34
N GLU A 68 30.21 31.78 -23.27
CA GLU A 68 30.42 31.03 -22.03
C GLU A 68 31.06 31.91 -20.95
N ARG A 69 32.12 32.63 -21.32
CA ARG A 69 32.82 33.53 -20.39
C ARG A 69 31.96 34.72 -19.96
N LEU A 70 31.01 35.17 -20.78
CA LEU A 70 30.01 36.17 -20.41
C LEU A 70 29.03 35.62 -19.38
N TRP A 71 28.53 34.39 -19.56
CA TRP A 71 27.66 33.72 -18.57
C TRP A 71 28.38 33.50 -17.24
N VAL A 72 29.62 32.99 -17.28
CA VAL A 72 30.47 32.83 -16.09
C VAL A 72 30.73 34.17 -15.40
N TYR A 73 30.89 35.26 -16.15
CA TYR A 73 31.06 36.60 -15.58
C TYR A 73 29.79 37.08 -14.86
N VAL A 74 28.61 36.89 -15.45
CA VAL A 74 27.33 37.21 -14.81
C VAL A 74 27.11 36.37 -13.56
N ASP A 75 27.39 35.07 -13.63
CA ASP A 75 27.29 34.14 -12.50
C ASP A 75 28.18 34.58 -11.32
N ASN A 76 29.45 34.91 -11.60
CA ASN A 76 30.38 35.41 -10.60
C ASN A 76 29.92 36.71 -9.94
N ILE A 77 29.20 37.59 -10.67
CA ILE A 77 28.62 38.80 -10.10
C ILE A 77 27.48 38.43 -9.14
N LEU A 78 26.54 37.59 -9.59
CA LEU A 78 25.34 37.19 -8.85
C LEU A 78 25.69 36.48 -7.54
N HIS A 79 26.72 35.65 -7.54
CA HIS A 79 27.21 34.94 -6.36
C HIS A 79 28.24 35.73 -5.53
N SER A 80 28.59 36.97 -5.91
CA SER A 80 29.64 37.70 -5.21
C SER A 80 29.19 38.20 -3.82
N LYS A 81 30.06 38.04 -2.82
CA LYS A 81 29.89 38.64 -1.48
C LYS A 81 29.75 40.17 -1.55
N LYS A 82 30.39 40.79 -2.54
CA LYS A 82 30.31 42.24 -2.81
C LYS A 82 28.88 42.67 -3.16
N LEU A 83 28.20 41.94 -4.05
CA LEU A 83 26.82 42.22 -4.42
C LEU A 83 25.89 42.07 -3.21
N GLN A 84 26.05 40.98 -2.44
CA GLN A 84 25.26 40.73 -1.23
C GLN A 84 25.40 41.84 -0.18
N HIS A 85 26.63 42.34 0.06
CA HIS A 85 26.88 43.45 0.99
C HIS A 85 26.25 44.77 0.51
N LEU A 86 26.31 45.06 -0.79
CA LEU A 86 25.71 46.28 -1.36
C LEU A 86 24.18 46.28 -1.24
N LEU A 87 23.54 45.14 -1.49
CA LEU A 87 22.09 44.99 -1.36
C LEU A 87 21.64 45.09 0.11
N LYS A 88 22.40 44.52 1.05
CA LYS A 88 22.15 44.67 2.50
C LYS A 88 22.25 46.12 2.98
N ASN A 89 23.11 46.92 2.36
CA ASN A 89 23.28 48.34 2.67
C ASN A 89 22.24 49.24 1.97
N GLY A 90 21.19 48.66 1.37
CA GLY A 90 20.08 49.40 0.76
C GLY A 90 20.34 49.93 -0.64
N LYS A 91 21.46 49.55 -1.30
CA LYS A 91 21.72 49.94 -2.68
C LYS A 91 20.83 49.13 -3.62
N THR A 92 20.06 49.81 -4.47
CA THR A 92 19.22 49.16 -5.49
C THR A 92 20.05 48.78 -6.71
N ILE A 93 20.11 47.49 -7.01
CA ILE A 93 20.69 46.95 -8.25
C ILE A 93 19.57 46.23 -8.97
N THR A 94 19.28 46.62 -10.20
CA THR A 94 18.17 46.07 -10.98
C THR A 94 18.69 45.13 -12.06
N LEU A 95 18.14 43.92 -12.10
CA LEU A 95 18.39 43.00 -13.21
C LEU A 95 17.45 43.34 -14.38
N GLN A 96 17.95 43.26 -15.61
CA GLN A 96 17.10 43.49 -16.77
C GLN A 96 16.13 42.33 -17.00
N VAL A 97 14.84 42.63 -17.16
CA VAL A 97 13.79 41.65 -17.48
C VAL A 97 14.14 40.82 -18.73
N SER A 98 14.80 41.43 -19.72
CA SER A 98 15.24 40.74 -20.93
C SER A 98 16.30 39.67 -20.67
N LEU A 99 17.17 39.84 -19.67
CA LEU A 99 18.13 38.80 -19.30
C LEU A 99 17.41 37.62 -18.63
N VAL A 100 16.43 37.91 -17.76
CA VAL A 100 15.58 36.88 -17.13
C VAL A 100 14.82 36.07 -18.18
N LYS A 101 14.27 36.72 -19.21
CA LYS A 101 13.62 36.03 -20.35
C LYS A 101 14.59 35.10 -21.08
N VAL A 102 15.81 35.57 -21.36
CA VAL A 102 16.85 34.74 -21.99
C VAL A 102 17.24 33.55 -21.11
N ILE A 103 17.35 33.73 -19.78
CA ILE A 103 17.60 32.62 -18.85
C ILE A 103 16.46 31.59 -18.94
N ASN A 104 15.21 32.03 -18.87
CA ASN A 104 14.05 31.15 -18.95
C ASN A 104 13.93 30.43 -20.31
N GLU A 105 14.16 31.14 -21.42
CA GLU A 105 14.17 30.57 -22.78
C GLU A 105 15.26 29.51 -22.95
N ARG A 106 16.47 29.75 -22.39
CA ARG A 106 17.57 28.78 -22.44
C ARG A 106 17.35 27.56 -21.55
N ILE A 107 16.69 27.73 -20.40
CA ILE A 107 16.27 26.60 -19.55
C ILE A 107 15.19 25.77 -20.29
N ALA A 108 14.25 26.42 -20.99
CA ALA A 108 13.24 25.73 -21.80
C ALA A 108 13.86 24.96 -22.97
N GLU A 109 14.80 25.58 -23.70
CA GLU A 109 15.50 24.97 -24.83
C GLU A 109 16.36 23.77 -24.40
N PHE A 110 16.92 23.82 -23.18
CA PHE A 110 17.64 22.70 -22.55
C PHE A 110 16.73 21.49 -22.29
N SER A 111 15.48 21.72 -21.88
CA SER A 111 14.49 20.66 -21.66
C SER A 111 14.08 19.92 -22.94
N LEU A 112 14.12 20.60 -24.10
CA LEU A 112 13.57 20.09 -25.36
C LEU A 112 14.62 19.55 -26.35
N SER A 113 15.83 20.11 -26.38
CA SER A 113 16.76 19.93 -27.52
C SER A 113 18.08 19.21 -27.19
N GLY A 114 18.35 18.86 -25.93
CA GLY A 114 19.58 18.16 -25.52
C GLY A 114 20.88 18.96 -25.69
N SER A 115 20.81 20.24 -26.10
CA SER A 115 21.98 21.12 -26.24
C SER A 115 22.54 21.50 -24.87
N GLN A 116 23.69 20.92 -24.49
CA GLN A 116 24.36 21.17 -23.20
C GLN A 116 25.11 22.52 -23.12
N ARG A 117 25.06 23.34 -24.16
CA ARG A 117 25.92 24.53 -24.26
C ARG A 117 25.48 25.63 -23.28
N HIS A 118 26.41 26.02 -22.41
CA HIS A 118 26.28 27.07 -21.38
C HIS A 118 25.31 26.77 -20.23
N VAL A 119 24.76 25.54 -20.15
CA VAL A 119 23.69 25.18 -19.22
C VAL A 119 24.08 25.35 -17.76
N GLY A 120 25.28 24.89 -17.36
CA GLY A 120 25.74 25.01 -15.97
C GLY A 120 25.80 26.46 -15.50
N ALA A 121 26.35 27.36 -16.33
CA ALA A 121 26.44 28.78 -16.00
C ALA A 121 25.06 29.47 -16.01
N VAL A 122 24.14 29.07 -16.90
CA VAL A 122 22.77 29.60 -16.96
C VAL A 122 21.93 29.16 -15.75
N LEU A 123 21.99 27.88 -15.37
CA LEU A 123 21.30 27.36 -14.18
C LEU A 123 21.86 27.98 -12.90
N SER A 124 23.18 28.14 -12.81
CA SER A 124 23.84 28.85 -11.71
C SER A 124 23.40 30.32 -11.66
N CYS A 125 23.35 31.03 -12.80
CA CYS A 125 22.80 32.39 -12.84
C CYS A 125 21.35 32.45 -12.34
N CYS A 126 20.49 31.50 -12.74
CA CYS A 126 19.11 31.41 -12.26
C CYS A 126 19.05 31.23 -10.74
N GLN A 127 19.85 30.30 -10.19
CA GLN A 127 19.98 30.08 -8.75
C GLN A 127 20.45 31.34 -8.01
N GLY A 128 21.45 32.05 -8.54
CA GLY A 128 21.97 33.29 -7.95
C GLY A 128 20.94 34.43 -7.90
N VAL A 129 20.11 34.55 -8.96
CA VAL A 129 19.00 35.51 -8.99
C VAL A 129 17.94 35.15 -7.96
N LEU A 130 17.54 33.87 -7.88
CA LEU A 130 16.48 33.40 -6.97
C LEU A 130 16.92 33.42 -5.49
N SER A 131 18.20 33.17 -5.21
CA SER A 131 18.74 33.09 -3.85
C SER A 131 19.00 34.46 -3.20
N THR A 132 18.97 35.55 -3.98
CA THR A 132 19.32 36.91 -3.50
C THR A 132 18.06 37.72 -3.23
N PRO A 133 17.56 37.89 -1.99
CA PRO A 133 16.20 38.33 -1.69
C PRO A 133 15.71 39.66 -2.33
N ALA A 134 16.61 40.55 -2.77
CA ALA A 134 16.26 41.79 -3.47
C ALA A 134 16.02 41.63 -4.99
N LEU A 135 16.50 40.55 -5.61
CA LEU A 135 16.43 40.31 -7.07
C LEU A 135 15.20 39.50 -7.54
N PRO A 136 14.63 38.55 -6.75
CA PRO A 136 13.39 37.83 -7.08
C PRO A 136 12.16 38.73 -7.21
N VAL A 137 12.23 39.99 -6.74
CA VAL A 137 11.17 40.98 -6.93
C VAL A 137 10.83 41.16 -8.41
N ILE A 138 11.78 40.93 -9.33
CA ILE A 138 11.53 40.97 -10.78
C ILE A 138 10.64 39.81 -11.24
N TYR A 139 10.79 38.63 -10.62
CA TYR A 139 9.90 37.49 -10.82
C TYR A 139 8.54 37.74 -10.15
N ALA A 140 8.51 38.34 -8.95
CA ALA A 140 7.27 38.64 -8.22
C ALA A 140 6.44 39.79 -8.83
N ALA A 141 7.08 40.79 -9.46
CA ALA A 141 6.43 41.96 -10.06
C ALA A 141 5.83 41.67 -11.44
N ARG A 142 6.10 40.50 -12.03
CA ARG A 142 5.51 40.05 -13.29
C ARG A 142 5.17 38.57 -13.20
N GLN A 143 3.91 38.26 -12.88
CA GLN A 143 3.37 36.89 -12.79
C GLN A 143 3.68 36.03 -14.04
N GLU A 144 3.76 36.63 -15.23
CA GLU A 144 4.18 35.99 -16.50
C GLU A 144 5.60 35.38 -16.47
N LEU A 145 6.48 35.81 -15.56
CA LEU A 145 7.85 35.27 -15.41
C LEU A 145 7.92 34.17 -14.35
N LEU A 146 6.93 34.12 -13.43
CA LEU A 146 6.74 33.08 -12.42
C LEU A 146 6.02 31.86 -13.01
N GLN A 147 5.15 32.07 -14.00
CA GLN A 147 4.76 31.03 -14.93
C GLN A 147 6.01 30.67 -15.73
N LEU A 148 6.80 29.71 -15.24
CA LEU A 148 7.82 29.05 -16.04
C LEU A 148 7.07 28.40 -17.21
N PRO A 149 7.10 28.96 -18.45
CA PRO A 149 6.17 28.54 -19.50
C PRO A 149 6.43 27.09 -19.95
N TRP A 150 7.67 26.62 -19.79
CA TRP A 150 8.09 25.23 -19.99
C TRP A 150 7.60 24.25 -18.91
N LEU A 151 6.99 24.77 -17.84
CA LEU A 151 6.32 23.98 -16.82
C LEU A 151 4.80 23.92 -17.07
N PHE A 152 4.21 24.80 -17.91
CA PHE A 152 2.75 24.97 -17.93
C PHE A 152 2.02 25.36 -19.24
N GLU A 153 2.59 25.65 -20.43
CA GLU A 153 1.73 25.85 -21.63
C GLU A 153 2.20 25.34 -23.02
N GLU A 154 1.29 24.54 -23.61
CA GLU A 154 0.82 24.33 -24.99
C GLU A 154 1.78 24.32 -26.20
N ASP A 155 2.18 23.08 -26.56
CA ASP A 155 2.25 22.42 -27.89
C ASP A 155 3.03 23.05 -29.09
N PRO A 156 3.68 22.23 -29.97
CA PRO A 156 2.88 21.47 -30.93
C PRO A 156 3.37 20.04 -31.29
N VAL A 157 2.39 19.14 -31.37
CA VAL A 157 2.34 17.86 -32.11
C VAL A 157 3.06 16.67 -31.46
N ASP A 158 2.68 16.35 -30.23
CA ASP A 158 2.33 14.98 -29.76
C ASP A 158 2.13 15.03 -28.24
N ALA A 159 1.33 15.99 -27.75
CA ALA A 159 0.94 16.05 -26.35
C ALA A 159 0.20 14.77 -25.95
N ALA A 160 0.72 14.10 -24.93
CA ALA A 160 0.11 12.91 -24.39
C ALA A 160 -1.32 13.24 -23.89
N PRO A 161 -2.28 12.29 -23.97
CA PRO A 161 -3.72 12.55 -23.76
C PRO A 161 -4.15 13.13 -22.39
N TRP A 162 -3.23 13.32 -21.45
CA TRP A 162 -3.50 13.81 -20.10
C TRP A 162 -3.43 15.35 -19.98
N GLU A 163 -2.68 16.04 -20.83
CA GLU A 163 -2.52 17.52 -20.77
C GLU A 163 -3.79 18.25 -21.26
N THR A 164 -4.44 17.73 -22.31
CA THR A 164 -5.66 18.33 -22.91
C THR A 164 -6.92 18.25 -22.02
N ARG A 165 -6.90 17.45 -20.94
CA ARG A 165 -8.05 17.33 -20.03
C ARG A 165 -8.04 18.35 -18.88
N LEU A 166 -6.87 18.89 -18.51
CA LEU A 166 -6.72 19.81 -17.37
C LEU A 166 -6.92 21.29 -17.76
N ALA A 167 -6.75 21.65 -19.03
CA ALA A 167 -6.89 23.03 -19.52
C ALA A 167 -8.33 23.59 -19.48
N LYS A 168 -9.34 22.80 -19.05
CA LYS A 168 -10.75 23.23 -19.02
C LYS A 168 -11.26 23.75 -17.69
N VAL A 169 -10.42 23.82 -16.64
CA VAL A 169 -10.86 24.29 -15.32
C VAL A 169 -10.50 25.76 -15.13
N GLY A 170 -11.47 26.64 -15.42
CA GLY A 170 -11.41 28.06 -15.06
C GLY A 170 -11.46 28.30 -13.53
N PRO A 171 -11.35 29.55 -13.07
CA PRO A 171 -11.07 29.90 -11.67
C PRO A 171 -12.27 29.75 -10.70
N GLU A 172 -13.38 29.12 -11.11
CA GLU A 172 -14.51 28.85 -10.23
C GLU A 172 -14.91 27.37 -10.28
N GLY A 173 -14.95 26.74 -9.11
CA GLY A 173 -15.56 25.42 -8.92
C GLY A 173 -14.57 24.32 -8.59
N THR A 174 -14.69 23.78 -7.38
CA THR A 174 -14.33 22.41 -6.96
C THR A 174 -13.46 21.60 -7.94
N GLU A 175 -12.16 21.49 -7.63
CA GLU A 175 -11.27 20.51 -8.28
C GLU A 175 -11.95 19.12 -8.24
N PRO A 176 -12.17 18.45 -9.38
CA PRO A 176 -12.78 17.13 -9.40
C PRO A 176 -11.73 16.13 -8.91
N ARG A 177 -11.95 15.59 -7.71
CA ARG A 177 -11.13 14.57 -7.02
C ARG A 177 -10.66 13.42 -7.94
N GLY A 178 -11.44 13.10 -8.97
CA GLY A 178 -11.09 12.08 -9.96
C GLY A 178 -9.89 12.42 -10.86
N GLU A 179 -9.60 13.69 -11.15
CA GLU A 179 -8.50 14.06 -12.07
C GLU A 179 -7.11 13.87 -11.45
N VAL A 180 -6.96 14.11 -10.15
CA VAL A 180 -5.70 13.84 -9.42
C VAL A 180 -5.42 12.33 -9.37
N ALA A 181 -6.46 11.53 -9.11
CA ALA A 181 -6.36 10.07 -9.15
C ALA A 181 -6.07 9.57 -10.57
N GLN A 182 -6.69 10.15 -11.60
CA GLN A 182 -6.43 9.81 -13.01
C GLN A 182 -5.01 10.15 -13.47
N ASN A 183 -4.44 11.26 -12.96
CA ASN A 183 -3.06 11.68 -13.23
C ASN A 183 -2.04 10.79 -12.50
N LEU A 184 -2.37 10.31 -11.29
CA LEU A 184 -1.61 9.27 -10.61
C LEU A 184 -1.66 7.93 -11.36
N LEU A 185 -2.84 7.56 -11.87
CA LEU A 185 -3.08 6.38 -12.70
C LEU A 185 -2.27 6.44 -14.00
N SER A 186 -2.21 7.57 -14.71
CA SER A 186 -1.42 7.67 -15.96
C SER A 186 0.09 7.57 -15.71
N LEU A 187 0.59 8.11 -14.59
CA LEU A 187 1.99 8.01 -14.17
C LEU A 187 2.39 6.59 -13.78
N VAL A 188 1.48 5.82 -13.19
CA VAL A 188 1.75 4.45 -12.73
C VAL A 188 1.51 3.39 -13.83
N GLN A 189 0.49 3.59 -14.68
CA GLN A 189 0.16 2.67 -15.77
C GLN A 189 1.20 2.66 -16.91
N GLY A 190 2.03 3.69 -17.03
CA GLY A 190 3.19 3.69 -17.95
C GLY A 190 4.29 2.69 -17.58
N GLY A 191 4.14 1.97 -16.45
CA GLY A 191 5.27 1.46 -15.69
C GLY A 191 6.10 2.63 -15.16
N PHE A 192 6.99 2.40 -14.21
CA PHE A 192 8.12 3.31 -14.00
C PHE A 192 9.33 2.73 -14.76
N PRO A 193 9.48 2.96 -16.09
CA PRO A 193 10.62 2.47 -16.83
C PRO A 193 11.70 3.55 -16.99
N VAL A 194 11.73 4.60 -16.16
CA VAL A 194 12.79 5.61 -16.29
C VAL A 194 14.04 5.12 -15.55
N ARG A 195 14.80 4.24 -16.22
CA ARG A 195 16.22 4.06 -15.86
C ARG A 195 16.92 5.37 -16.19
N LEU A 196 17.14 6.20 -15.17
CA LEU A 196 17.92 7.41 -15.33
C LEU A 196 19.39 7.01 -15.43
N GLU A 197 19.94 7.09 -16.64
CA GLU A 197 21.37 7.04 -16.91
C GLU A 197 22.06 8.29 -16.32
N GLU A 198 23.39 8.25 -16.17
CA GLU A 198 24.16 9.24 -15.40
C GLU A 198 24.01 10.67 -15.93
N GLU A 199 23.93 10.86 -17.25
CA GLU A 199 23.69 12.15 -17.89
C GLU A 199 22.29 12.74 -17.61
N PRO A 200 21.17 12.03 -17.87
CA PRO A 200 19.84 12.52 -17.48
C PRO A 200 19.69 12.78 -15.98
N LEU A 201 20.35 11.98 -15.13
CA LEU A 201 20.35 12.18 -13.68
C LEU A 201 21.00 13.50 -13.26
N GLY A 202 22.16 13.83 -13.85
CA GLY A 202 22.83 15.11 -13.62
C GLY A 202 22.01 16.32 -14.08
N ARG A 203 21.27 16.18 -15.19
CA ARG A 203 20.36 17.23 -15.71
C ARG A 203 19.19 17.50 -14.76
N LEU A 204 18.56 16.43 -14.27
CA LEU A 204 17.48 16.54 -13.29
C LEU A 204 17.97 17.11 -11.96
N LEU A 205 19.15 16.70 -11.50
CA LEU A 205 19.75 17.24 -10.27
C LEU A 205 19.94 18.77 -10.35
N GLY A 206 20.46 19.29 -11.46
CA GLY A 206 20.61 20.74 -11.66
C GLY A 206 19.28 21.50 -11.64
N LEU A 207 18.20 20.91 -12.19
CA LEU A 207 16.86 21.50 -12.13
C LEU A 207 16.29 21.46 -10.71
N LEU A 208 16.50 20.37 -9.97
CA LEU A 208 16.08 20.24 -8.56
C LEU A 208 16.81 21.23 -7.66
N GLU A 209 18.08 21.52 -7.91
CA GLU A 209 18.85 22.53 -7.19
C GLU A 209 18.29 23.94 -7.42
N VAL A 210 17.90 24.28 -8.65
CA VAL A 210 17.22 25.55 -8.95
C VAL A 210 15.88 25.63 -8.21
N VAL A 211 15.11 24.55 -8.19
CA VAL A 211 13.84 24.53 -7.46
C VAL A 211 14.04 24.60 -5.94
N SER A 212 15.16 24.07 -5.43
CA SER A 212 15.52 24.22 -4.02
C SER A 212 15.76 25.67 -3.59
N ALA A 213 16.01 26.58 -4.54
CA ALA A 213 16.14 28.01 -4.30
C ALA A 213 14.79 28.75 -4.33
N LEU A 214 13.71 28.11 -4.77
CA LEU A 214 12.36 28.69 -4.77
C LEU A 214 11.70 28.58 -3.38
N GLN A 215 10.85 29.56 -3.04
CA GLN A 215 9.95 29.45 -1.90
C GLN A 215 8.78 28.52 -2.27
N LEU A 216 8.98 27.21 -2.09
CA LEU A 216 7.98 26.19 -2.43
C LEU A 216 6.64 26.38 -1.68
N ASP A 217 6.66 27.05 -0.52
CA ASP A 217 5.49 27.36 0.29
C ASP A 217 4.55 28.41 -0.33
N SER A 218 5.01 29.15 -1.34
CA SER A 218 4.17 30.13 -2.06
C SER A 218 3.46 29.55 -3.28
N LEU A 219 3.66 28.26 -3.58
CA LEU A 219 2.99 27.58 -4.68
C LEU A 219 1.50 27.35 -4.37
N GLY A 220 0.64 27.47 -5.39
CA GLY A 220 -0.77 27.09 -5.29
C GLY A 220 -0.95 25.59 -5.02
N ALA A 221 -2.08 25.21 -4.41
CA ALA A 221 -2.40 23.81 -4.06
C ALA A 221 -2.26 22.78 -5.19
N PRO A 222 -2.69 23.03 -6.45
CA PRO A 222 -2.51 22.07 -7.55
C PRO A 222 -1.03 21.90 -7.93
N CYS A 223 -0.28 22.99 -8.03
CA CYS A 223 1.16 22.96 -8.32
C CYS A 223 1.94 22.25 -7.21
N HIS A 224 1.55 22.44 -5.96
CA HIS A 224 2.16 21.77 -4.82
C HIS A 224 1.96 20.24 -4.87
N THR A 225 0.78 19.79 -5.27
CA THR A 225 0.45 18.36 -5.40
C THR A 225 1.20 17.75 -6.59
N HIS A 226 1.25 18.45 -7.73
CA HIS A 226 2.00 18.00 -8.91
C HIS A 226 3.51 17.87 -8.62
N TYR A 227 4.10 18.89 -8.00
CA TYR A 227 5.53 18.89 -7.67
C TYR A 227 5.88 17.80 -6.64
N PHE A 228 4.99 17.58 -5.68
CA PHE A 228 5.13 16.50 -4.70
C PHE A 228 5.13 15.12 -5.37
N LEU A 229 4.19 14.86 -6.28
CA LEU A 229 4.09 13.59 -7.00
C LEU A 229 5.26 13.37 -7.96
N LEU A 230 5.76 14.43 -8.60
CA LEU A 230 6.91 14.38 -9.50
C LEU A 230 8.22 14.12 -8.75
N LEU A 231 8.41 14.72 -7.58
CA LEU A 231 9.55 14.41 -6.71
C LEU A 231 9.47 12.99 -6.14
N LEU A 232 8.25 12.52 -5.84
CA LEU A 232 8.03 11.17 -5.35
C LEU A 232 8.31 10.13 -6.43
N SER A 233 7.83 10.33 -7.65
CA SER A 233 8.13 9.43 -8.78
C SER A 233 9.63 9.43 -9.10
N ALA A 234 10.28 10.60 -9.03
CA ALA A 234 11.73 10.71 -9.20
C ALA A 234 12.51 9.98 -8.08
N ALA A 235 12.05 10.04 -6.83
CA ALA A 235 12.69 9.34 -5.72
C ALA A 235 12.49 7.81 -5.76
N LEU A 236 11.37 7.35 -6.34
CA LEU A 236 11.04 5.94 -6.49
C LEU A 236 11.62 5.31 -7.78
N ALA A 237 11.95 6.11 -8.78
CA ALA A 237 12.64 5.66 -9.99
C ALA A 237 14.05 5.15 -9.62
N ALA A 238 14.28 3.85 -9.79
CA ALA A 238 15.58 3.24 -9.50
C ALA A 238 16.68 3.86 -10.39
N PRO A 239 17.75 4.44 -9.81
CA PRO A 239 18.89 4.89 -10.61
C PRO A 239 19.49 3.69 -11.37
N GLY A 240 19.74 3.85 -12.67
CA GLY A 240 20.27 2.77 -13.50
C GLY A 240 21.62 2.28 -12.99
N GLY A 241 21.93 0.99 -13.21
CA GLY A 241 23.19 0.36 -12.74
C GLY A 241 24.49 0.93 -13.31
N SER A 242 24.42 1.93 -14.19
CA SER A 242 25.54 2.68 -14.76
C SER A 242 25.89 3.98 -14.01
N CYS A 243 25.10 4.41 -13.02
CA CYS A 243 25.31 5.68 -12.31
C CYS A 243 26.32 5.56 -11.16
N SER A 244 27.19 6.55 -10.98
CA SER A 244 28.04 6.63 -9.79
C SER A 244 27.20 6.68 -8.49
N PRO A 245 27.55 5.90 -7.45
CA PRO A 245 26.79 5.86 -6.19
C PRO A 245 26.65 7.23 -5.52
N SER A 246 27.65 8.10 -5.68
CA SER A 246 27.66 9.48 -5.17
C SER A 246 26.61 10.37 -5.84
N LEU A 247 26.42 10.25 -7.16
CA LEU A 247 25.45 11.05 -7.90
C LEU A 247 24.02 10.60 -7.57
N ALA A 248 23.78 9.29 -7.50
CA ALA A 248 22.50 8.72 -7.09
C ALA A 248 22.11 9.12 -5.66
N LEU A 249 23.05 9.07 -4.71
CA LEU A 249 22.81 9.53 -3.34
C LEU A 249 22.49 11.03 -3.28
N THR A 250 23.21 11.85 -4.05
CA THR A 250 22.99 13.30 -4.07
C THR A 250 21.62 13.64 -4.64
N PHE A 251 21.22 12.95 -5.71
CA PHE A 251 19.89 13.07 -6.29
C PHE A 251 18.78 12.69 -5.31
N LEU A 252 18.85 11.50 -4.72
CA LEU A 252 17.86 11.05 -3.74
C LEU A 252 17.79 11.98 -2.53
N THR A 253 18.94 12.41 -2.00
CA THR A 253 19.01 13.34 -0.86
C THR A 253 18.33 14.67 -1.19
N THR A 254 18.51 15.19 -2.40
CA THR A 254 17.88 16.43 -2.85
C THR A 254 16.37 16.25 -3.03
N CYS A 255 15.91 15.14 -3.62
CA CYS A 255 14.48 14.81 -3.72
C CYS A 255 13.81 14.73 -2.35
N TYR A 256 14.38 13.97 -1.40
CA TYR A 256 13.84 13.85 -0.04
C TYR A 256 13.88 15.17 0.73
N ARG A 257 14.93 16.00 0.55
CA ARG A 257 15.00 17.33 1.16
C ARG A 257 13.90 18.25 0.63
N LEU A 258 13.59 18.21 -0.67
CA LEU A 258 12.53 19.02 -1.28
C LEU A 258 11.14 18.53 -0.89
N LEU A 259 10.92 17.21 -0.90
CA LEU A 259 9.70 16.60 -0.34
C LEU A 259 9.48 17.04 1.11
N GLY A 260 10.54 17.03 1.93
CA GLY A 260 10.46 17.48 3.31
C GLY A 260 10.25 18.99 3.50
N ARG A 261 10.54 19.83 2.49
CA ARG A 261 10.20 21.26 2.51
C ARG A 261 8.72 21.48 2.14
N LEU A 262 8.24 20.82 1.09
CA LEU A 262 6.83 20.82 0.69
C LEU A 262 5.91 20.32 1.81
N GLN A 263 6.40 19.40 2.63
CA GLN A 263 5.63 18.83 3.75
C GLN A 263 5.54 19.74 4.98
N ARG A 264 6.54 20.59 5.23
CA ARG A 264 6.55 21.52 6.39
C ARG A 264 5.80 22.83 6.13
N GLY A 265 5.44 23.11 4.88
CA GLY A 265 4.70 24.29 4.46
C GLY A 265 3.20 24.26 4.74
N LYS A 266 2.51 25.33 4.35
CA LYS A 266 1.02 25.46 4.43
C LYS A 266 0.26 24.33 3.75
N SER A 267 0.93 23.61 2.86
CA SER A 267 0.39 22.55 2.00
C SER A 267 0.70 21.13 2.49
N GLY A 268 1.24 20.95 3.71
CA GLY A 268 1.36 19.62 4.35
C GLY A 268 0.01 18.89 4.45
N ARG A 269 -1.10 19.64 4.50
CA ARG A 269 -2.47 19.11 4.38
C ARG A 269 -2.76 18.43 3.04
N SER A 270 -2.02 18.72 1.98
CA SER A 270 -2.17 18.06 0.67
C SER A 270 -1.63 16.63 0.66
N VAL A 271 -0.66 16.29 1.52
CA VAL A 271 -0.23 14.89 1.72
C VAL A 271 -1.29 14.09 2.47
N LEU A 272 -2.01 14.74 3.40
CA LEU A 272 -3.21 14.18 4.01
C LEU A 272 -4.38 14.05 3.01
N LYS A 273 -4.42 14.86 1.93
CA LYS A 273 -5.35 14.61 0.81
C LYS A 273 -4.98 13.34 0.05
N LEU A 274 -3.70 13.03 -0.14
CA LEU A 274 -3.25 11.76 -0.74
C LEU A 274 -3.73 10.54 0.10
N LEU A 275 -3.77 10.69 1.42
CA LEU A 275 -4.42 9.71 2.31
C LEU A 275 -5.94 9.61 2.09
N ALA A 276 -6.61 10.70 1.73
CA ALA A 276 -8.03 10.67 1.39
C ALA A 276 -8.30 9.97 0.05
N GLU A 277 -7.34 9.99 -0.88
CA GLU A 277 -7.43 9.38 -2.22
C GLU A 277 -6.90 7.92 -2.29
N LEU A 278 -6.34 7.37 -1.19
CA LEU A 278 -5.94 5.95 -1.11
C LEU A 278 -7.00 4.94 -1.59
N PRO A 279 -8.31 5.11 -1.28
CA PRO A 279 -9.35 4.22 -1.80
C PRO A 279 -9.46 4.23 -3.33
N ALA A 280 -9.28 5.39 -3.98
CA ALA A 280 -9.29 5.46 -5.43
C ALA A 280 -8.14 4.67 -6.07
N LEU A 281 -6.98 4.65 -5.40
CA LEU A 281 -5.78 3.92 -5.84
C LEU A 281 -5.87 2.40 -5.61
N ALA A 282 -6.79 1.94 -4.75
CA ALA A 282 -6.93 0.51 -4.44
C ALA A 282 -7.44 -0.34 -5.62
N THR A 283 -7.97 0.30 -6.67
CA THR A 283 -8.35 -0.36 -7.93
C THR A 283 -7.15 -0.72 -8.81
N ASP A 284 -5.97 -0.14 -8.56
CA ASP A 284 -4.73 -0.36 -9.31
C ASP A 284 -3.58 -0.79 -8.38
N PRO A 285 -3.29 -2.11 -8.27
CA PRO A 285 -2.27 -2.64 -7.36
C PRO A 285 -0.89 -1.98 -7.41
N PRO A 286 -0.27 -1.66 -8.57
CA PRO A 286 1.01 -0.96 -8.61
C PRO A 286 0.93 0.46 -8.04
N ALA A 287 -0.17 1.19 -8.26
CA ALA A 287 -0.33 2.54 -7.73
C ALA A 287 -0.52 2.51 -6.21
N PHE A 288 -1.31 1.56 -5.75
CA PHE A 288 -1.47 1.28 -4.33
C PHE A 288 -0.14 0.92 -3.66
N GLN A 289 0.67 0.06 -4.29
CA GLN A 289 2.01 -0.29 -3.79
C GLN A 289 2.95 0.91 -3.67
N ALA A 290 2.96 1.79 -4.68
CA ALA A 290 3.79 3.00 -4.66
C ALA A 290 3.35 3.93 -3.52
N ALA A 291 2.04 4.12 -3.33
CA ALA A 291 1.49 4.90 -2.24
C ALA A 291 1.84 4.30 -0.86
N VAL A 292 1.73 2.98 -0.70
CA VAL A 292 2.13 2.29 0.55
C VAL A 292 3.62 2.47 0.83
N SER A 293 4.48 2.32 -0.18
CA SER A 293 5.93 2.49 -0.05
C SER A 293 6.29 3.90 0.39
N PHE A 294 5.60 4.90 -0.18
CA PHE A 294 5.73 6.29 0.25
C PHE A 294 5.31 6.48 1.71
N LEU A 295 4.15 5.95 2.10
CA LEU A 295 3.65 6.10 3.46
C LEU A 295 4.55 5.44 4.49
N ALA A 296 5.13 4.28 4.16
CA ALA A 296 6.12 3.61 5.02
C ALA A 296 7.37 4.50 5.26
N LEU A 297 7.89 5.14 4.20
CA LEU A 297 8.99 6.10 4.33
C LEU A 297 8.57 7.35 5.13
N PHE A 298 7.35 7.85 4.91
CA PHE A 298 6.81 8.99 5.65
C PHE A 298 6.67 8.71 7.15
N PHE A 299 6.24 7.51 7.53
CA PHE A 299 6.21 7.09 8.95
C PHE A 299 7.59 7.01 9.58
N SER A 300 8.61 6.68 8.78
CA SER A 300 9.99 6.57 9.25
C SER A 300 10.66 7.94 9.50
N ALA A 301 10.01 9.05 9.11
CA ALA A 301 10.53 10.41 9.22
C ALA A 301 9.61 11.34 10.05
N PRO A 302 9.60 11.22 11.41
CA PRO A 302 8.69 11.97 12.27
C PRO A 302 8.88 13.50 12.21
N GLU A 303 10.06 13.97 11.81
CA GLU A 303 10.35 15.40 11.59
C GLU A 303 9.56 16.05 10.45
N LEU A 304 8.86 15.23 9.64
CA LEU A 304 8.06 15.63 8.50
C LEU A 304 6.55 15.59 8.80
N HIS A 305 6.17 15.19 10.02
CA HIS A 305 4.77 15.05 10.41
C HIS A 305 4.16 16.44 10.69
N PRO A 306 2.93 16.72 10.22
CA PRO A 306 2.28 17.99 10.47
C PRO A 306 1.99 18.20 11.95
N GLU A 307 2.22 19.41 12.45
CA GLU A 307 1.90 19.78 13.83
C GLU A 307 0.38 19.78 14.05
N GLY A 308 -0.12 18.95 14.98
CA GLY A 308 -1.50 18.99 15.48
C GLY A 308 -2.43 17.85 15.05
N GLU A 309 -2.11 17.08 14.01
CA GLU A 309 -2.90 15.88 13.60
C GLU A 309 -2.07 14.60 13.76
N SER A 310 -2.63 13.59 14.43
CA SER A 310 -1.95 12.30 14.54
C SER A 310 -1.95 11.58 13.19
N VAL A 311 -0.79 11.57 12.53
CA VAL A 311 -0.55 10.85 11.26
C VAL A 311 -0.99 9.39 11.37
N PHE A 312 -0.76 8.76 12.53
CA PHE A 312 -1.24 7.42 12.83
C PHE A 312 -2.75 7.27 12.59
N THR A 313 -3.56 8.14 13.19
CA THR A 313 -5.02 8.08 13.09
C THR A 313 -5.49 8.36 11.67
N ALA A 314 -4.87 9.32 10.98
CA ALA A 314 -5.21 9.65 9.60
C ALA A 314 -4.99 8.46 8.65
N VAL A 315 -3.82 7.81 8.72
CA VAL A 315 -3.52 6.65 7.87
C VAL A 315 -4.39 5.45 8.26
N PHE A 316 -4.59 5.21 9.55
CA PHE A 316 -5.48 4.14 10.00
C PHE A 316 -6.91 4.33 9.47
N GLN A 317 -7.43 5.57 9.52
CA GLN A 317 -8.75 5.88 8.96
C GLN A 317 -8.78 5.69 7.44
N SER A 318 -7.73 6.06 6.71
CA SER A 318 -7.65 5.81 5.28
C SER A 318 -7.60 4.33 4.94
N LEU A 319 -6.84 3.53 5.68
CA LEU A 319 -6.81 2.07 5.53
C LEU A 319 -8.22 1.48 5.78
N ARG A 320 -8.92 1.96 6.82
CA ARG A 320 -10.32 1.58 7.04
C ARG A 320 -11.24 1.95 5.89
N ARG A 321 -11.07 3.13 5.29
CA ARG A 321 -11.87 3.55 4.12
C ARG A 321 -11.60 2.65 2.93
N VAL A 322 -10.34 2.30 2.63
CA VAL A 322 -9.98 1.35 1.57
C VAL A 322 -10.68 0.00 1.78
N LEU A 323 -10.67 -0.52 3.02
CA LEU A 323 -11.30 -1.79 3.36
C LEU A 323 -12.84 -1.75 3.35
N ALA A 324 -13.44 -0.58 3.53
CA ALA A 324 -14.88 -0.37 3.57
C ALA A 324 -15.44 0.20 2.24
N ASP A 325 -14.59 0.41 1.23
CA ASP A 325 -15.02 1.04 -0.01
C ASP A 325 -15.67 0.00 -0.93
N PRO A 326 -16.98 0.12 -1.24
CA PRO A 326 -17.67 -0.79 -2.15
C PRO A 326 -17.15 -0.72 -3.59
N ALA A 327 -16.40 0.34 -3.95
CA ALA A 327 -15.80 0.48 -5.28
C ALA A 327 -14.58 -0.42 -5.49
N VAL A 328 -14.02 -1.02 -4.42
CA VAL A 328 -12.87 -1.93 -4.49
C VAL A 328 -13.37 -3.37 -4.62
N PRO A 329 -13.26 -4.02 -5.79
CA PRO A 329 -13.77 -5.38 -5.96
C PRO A 329 -12.92 -6.39 -5.15
N PRO A 330 -13.51 -7.50 -4.65
CA PRO A 330 -12.80 -8.53 -3.88
C PRO A 330 -11.47 -9.05 -4.47
N PRO A 331 -11.34 -9.29 -5.79
CA PRO A 331 -10.04 -9.70 -6.37
C PRO A 331 -8.97 -8.60 -6.31
N ALA A 332 -9.36 -7.32 -6.42
CA ALA A 332 -8.42 -6.21 -6.24
C ALA A 332 -7.97 -6.12 -4.78
N LEU A 333 -8.90 -6.30 -3.83
CA LEU A 333 -8.60 -6.33 -2.41
C LEU A 333 -7.59 -7.46 -2.06
N GLN A 334 -7.73 -8.63 -2.66
CA GLN A 334 -6.79 -9.74 -2.49
C GLN A 334 -5.39 -9.43 -3.05
N ALA A 335 -5.31 -8.69 -4.16
CA ALA A 335 -4.03 -8.29 -4.75
C ALA A 335 -3.28 -7.26 -3.88
N ILE A 336 -4.01 -6.37 -3.20
CA ILE A 336 -3.42 -5.33 -2.34
C ILE A 336 -3.29 -5.75 -0.87
N GLU A 337 -3.90 -6.87 -0.45
CA GLU A 337 -3.81 -7.42 0.91
C GLU A 337 -2.37 -7.46 1.49
N PRO A 338 -1.34 -7.95 0.77
CA PRO A 338 0.03 -7.95 1.30
C PRO A 338 0.58 -6.53 1.53
N HIS A 339 0.24 -5.57 0.66
CA HIS A 339 0.66 -4.17 0.82
C HIS A 339 -0.07 -3.50 1.98
N LEU A 340 -1.36 -3.80 2.18
CA LEU A 340 -2.11 -3.37 3.36
C LEU A 340 -1.48 -3.92 4.65
N GLY A 341 -1.05 -5.17 4.65
CA GLY A 341 -0.32 -5.79 5.76
C GLY A 341 1.01 -5.08 6.04
N ALA A 342 1.78 -4.76 5.00
CA ALA A 342 3.03 -4.00 5.15
C ALA A 342 2.79 -2.60 5.73
N LEU A 343 1.78 -1.88 5.22
CA LEU A 343 1.40 -0.56 5.75
C LEU A 343 1.00 -0.64 7.23
N LEU A 344 0.20 -1.65 7.60
CA LEU A 344 -0.22 -1.86 8.98
C LEU A 344 0.98 -2.21 9.88
N ALA A 345 1.92 -3.04 9.43
CA ALA A 345 3.13 -3.35 10.18
C ALA A 345 4.00 -2.11 10.44
N HIS A 346 4.19 -1.25 9.42
CA HIS A 346 4.88 0.02 9.60
C HIS A 346 4.16 0.96 10.56
N LEU A 347 2.82 1.04 10.46
CA LEU A 347 1.99 1.82 11.35
C LEU A 347 2.10 1.35 12.81
N LEU A 348 2.12 0.03 13.04
CA LEU A 348 2.27 -0.57 14.38
C LEU A 348 3.66 -0.37 14.97
N ALA A 349 4.71 -0.40 14.14
CA ALA A 349 6.08 -0.16 14.56
C ALA A 349 6.32 1.31 14.99
N ALA A 350 5.66 2.25 14.31
CA ALA A 350 5.77 3.68 14.60
C ALA A 350 4.78 4.17 15.68
N GLY A 351 3.67 3.46 15.90
CA GLY A 351 2.59 3.86 16.79
C GLY A 351 2.84 3.58 18.27
N THR A 352 2.22 4.37 19.14
CA THR A 352 2.26 4.15 20.59
C THR A 352 1.30 3.02 21.02
N THR A 353 1.45 2.53 22.25
CA THR A 353 0.50 1.57 22.82
C THR A 353 -0.92 2.14 22.99
N GLN A 354 -1.05 3.46 23.14
CA GLN A 354 -2.33 4.16 23.18
C GLN A 354 -3.00 4.19 21.79
N ASP A 355 -2.22 4.44 20.75
CA ASP A 355 -2.69 4.39 19.36
C ASP A 355 -3.19 2.99 18.99
N PHE A 356 -2.44 1.96 19.41
CA PHE A 356 -2.86 0.57 19.24
C PHE A 356 -4.16 0.25 20.01
N ARG A 357 -4.32 0.76 21.23
CA ARG A 357 -5.59 0.62 21.97
C ARG A 357 -6.76 1.26 21.26
N ALA A 358 -6.58 2.47 20.71
CA ALA A 358 -7.62 3.15 19.93
C ALA A 358 -7.97 2.38 18.65
N MET A 359 -6.99 1.77 17.99
CA MET A 359 -7.19 0.87 16.85
C MET A 359 -8.03 -0.35 17.24
N LEU A 360 -7.75 -1.03 18.37
CA LEU A 360 -8.55 -2.17 18.82
C LEU A 360 -10.00 -1.78 19.15
N GLN A 361 -10.20 -0.63 19.80
CA GLN A 361 -11.56 -0.11 20.07
C GLN A 361 -12.31 0.20 18.76
N CYS A 362 -11.60 0.72 17.77
CA CYS A 362 -12.12 0.97 16.44
C CYS A 362 -12.57 -0.31 15.72
N VAL A 363 -11.80 -1.40 15.85
CA VAL A 363 -12.14 -2.73 15.33
C VAL A 363 -13.39 -3.27 16.03
N LEU A 364 -13.44 -3.21 17.36
CA LEU A 364 -14.62 -3.66 18.13
C LEU A 364 -15.89 -2.88 17.76
N ARG A 365 -15.79 -1.58 17.52
CA ARG A 365 -16.91 -0.75 17.08
C ARG A 365 -17.38 -1.09 15.65
N GLY A 366 -16.48 -1.58 14.79
CA GLY A 366 -16.85 -2.12 13.48
C GLY A 366 -17.61 -3.44 13.57
N LEU A 367 -17.38 -4.23 14.62
CA LEU A 367 -18.11 -5.46 14.94
C LEU A 367 -19.36 -5.24 15.80
N ASP A 368 -19.77 -4.00 16.06
CA ASP A 368 -20.96 -3.70 16.85
C ASP A 368 -22.24 -4.16 16.13
N LEU A 369 -23.17 -4.80 16.86
CA LEU A 369 -24.43 -5.31 16.32
C LEU A 369 -25.25 -4.23 15.61
N ARG A 370 -25.09 -2.96 16.00
CA ARG A 370 -25.71 -1.82 15.32
C ARG A 370 -25.42 -1.79 13.82
N ASN A 371 -24.22 -2.20 13.41
CA ASN A 371 -23.81 -2.22 12.00
C ASN A 371 -24.52 -3.33 11.22
N ALA A 372 -24.83 -4.46 11.85
CA ALA A 372 -25.62 -5.52 11.23
C ALA A 372 -27.04 -5.03 10.99
N TRP A 373 -27.66 -4.42 12.01
CA TRP A 373 -29.03 -3.91 11.91
C TRP A 373 -29.16 -2.69 10.98
N SER A 374 -28.09 -1.92 10.79
CA SER A 374 -28.07 -0.82 9.82
C SER A 374 -27.65 -1.26 8.40
N ALA A 375 -27.47 -2.56 8.16
CA ALA A 375 -26.97 -3.13 6.91
C ALA A 375 -25.61 -2.55 6.44
N ASP A 376 -24.76 -2.11 7.38
CA ASP A 376 -23.41 -1.61 7.10
C ASP A 376 -22.40 -2.77 7.04
N GLN A 377 -22.59 -3.63 6.03
CA GLN A 377 -21.69 -4.73 5.74
C GLN A 377 -20.22 -4.29 5.52
N PRO A 378 -19.93 -3.16 4.84
CA PRO A 378 -18.54 -2.71 4.66
C PRO A 378 -17.82 -2.41 5.98
N ALA A 379 -18.49 -1.82 6.97
CA ALA A 379 -17.89 -1.61 8.29
C ALA A 379 -17.52 -2.94 8.97
N ILE A 380 -18.38 -3.96 8.90
CA ILE A 380 -18.13 -5.29 9.46
C ILE A 380 -16.95 -5.96 8.75
N LEU A 381 -16.97 -5.99 7.40
CA LEU A 381 -15.90 -6.60 6.59
C LEU A 381 -14.55 -5.91 6.80
N SER A 382 -14.54 -4.58 6.93
CA SER A 382 -13.32 -3.83 7.24
C SER A 382 -12.74 -4.23 8.60
N ALA A 383 -13.60 -4.41 9.63
CA ALA A 383 -13.16 -4.82 10.96
C ALA A 383 -12.65 -6.26 11.00
N VAL A 384 -13.33 -7.19 10.31
CA VAL A 384 -12.89 -8.59 10.19
C VAL A 384 -11.55 -8.66 9.45
N THR A 385 -11.41 -7.95 8.33
CA THR A 385 -10.15 -7.91 7.55
C THR A 385 -9.01 -7.28 8.35
N LEU A 386 -9.28 -6.23 9.13
CA LEU A 386 -8.30 -5.66 10.06
C LEU A 386 -7.80 -6.69 11.08
N ILE A 387 -8.68 -7.51 11.66
CA ILE A 387 -8.26 -8.56 12.60
C ILE A 387 -7.37 -9.57 11.88
N LYS A 388 -7.72 -9.99 10.66
CA LYS A 388 -6.89 -10.88 9.83
C LYS A 388 -5.48 -10.31 9.61
N LEU A 389 -5.40 -9.03 9.24
CA LEU A 389 -4.13 -8.34 9.02
C LEU A 389 -3.32 -8.22 10.31
N LEU A 390 -3.96 -7.85 11.42
CA LEU A 390 -3.33 -7.76 12.74
C LEU A 390 -2.71 -9.09 13.21
N LEU A 391 -3.40 -10.21 12.96
CA LEU A 391 -2.89 -11.56 13.27
C LEU A 391 -1.68 -11.97 12.41
N SER A 392 -1.46 -11.28 11.29
CA SER A 392 -0.39 -11.56 10.32
C SER A 392 0.80 -10.60 10.47
N CYS A 393 0.63 -9.48 11.17
CA CYS A 393 1.67 -8.46 11.35
C CYS A 393 2.58 -8.75 12.55
N PRO A 394 3.86 -8.36 12.49
CA PRO A 394 4.72 -8.33 13.66
C PRO A 394 4.23 -7.24 14.63
N VAL A 395 3.94 -7.63 15.87
CA VAL A 395 3.52 -6.73 16.96
C VAL A 395 4.55 -6.79 18.08
N SER A 396 4.75 -5.68 18.79
CA SER A 396 5.59 -5.68 19.99
C SER A 396 4.97 -6.54 21.11
N GLU A 397 5.77 -6.96 22.10
CA GLU A 397 5.24 -7.79 23.21
C GLU A 397 4.12 -7.07 23.99
N GLU A 398 4.23 -5.76 24.19
CA GLU A 398 3.19 -4.96 24.85
C GLU A 398 1.91 -4.89 24.02
N GLN A 399 2.03 -4.70 22.70
CA GLN A 399 0.88 -4.69 21.78
C GLN A 399 0.25 -6.10 21.71
N ALA A 400 1.04 -7.16 21.66
CA ALA A 400 0.56 -8.53 21.68
C ALA A 400 -0.23 -8.82 22.97
N SER A 401 0.30 -8.42 24.13
CA SER A 401 -0.39 -8.54 25.43
C SER A 401 -1.75 -7.83 25.42
N LEU A 402 -1.80 -6.60 24.90
CA LEU A 402 -3.05 -5.84 24.79
C LEU A 402 -4.05 -6.50 23.83
N PHE A 403 -3.58 -6.99 22.68
CA PHE A 403 -4.40 -7.70 21.70
C PHE A 403 -5.03 -8.94 22.32
N TRP A 404 -4.22 -9.79 22.97
CA TRP A 404 -4.70 -11.03 23.57
C TRP A 404 -5.65 -10.79 24.74
N ARG A 405 -5.46 -9.71 25.52
CA ARG A 405 -6.41 -9.28 26.56
C ARG A 405 -7.76 -8.83 25.97
N THR A 406 -7.75 -8.30 24.75
CA THR A 406 -8.96 -7.86 24.02
C THR A 406 -9.61 -9.00 23.23
N SER A 407 -8.86 -10.08 22.96
CA SER A 407 -9.33 -11.23 22.16
C SER A 407 -10.66 -11.87 22.65
N PRO A 408 -10.96 -11.95 23.96
CA PRO A 408 -12.29 -12.38 24.43
C PRO A 408 -13.44 -11.53 23.88
N GLN A 409 -13.27 -10.21 23.87
CA GLN A 409 -14.28 -9.28 23.37
C GLN A 409 -14.45 -9.40 21.86
N ILE A 410 -13.34 -9.60 21.14
CA ILE A 410 -13.35 -9.87 19.69
C ILE A 410 -14.13 -11.15 19.41
N LEU A 411 -13.83 -12.24 20.13
CA LEU A 411 -14.52 -13.53 19.97
C LEU A 411 -16.03 -13.42 20.25
N THR A 412 -16.43 -12.74 21.32
CA THR A 412 -17.84 -12.49 21.61
C THR A 412 -18.50 -11.66 20.51
N ALA A 413 -17.84 -10.59 20.03
CA ALA A 413 -18.37 -9.75 18.96
C ALA A 413 -18.52 -10.54 17.64
N LEU A 414 -17.53 -11.34 17.26
CA LEU A 414 -17.60 -12.24 16.10
C LEU A 414 -18.74 -13.26 16.25
N THR A 415 -18.98 -13.77 17.47
CA THR A 415 -20.07 -14.72 17.73
C THR A 415 -21.43 -14.08 17.50
N LEU A 416 -21.64 -12.87 18.03
CA LEU A 416 -22.88 -12.12 17.86
C LEU A 416 -23.10 -11.76 16.39
N GLN A 417 -22.08 -11.26 15.70
CA GLN A 417 -22.16 -10.90 14.29
C GLN A 417 -22.46 -12.11 13.39
N ASN A 418 -21.79 -13.24 13.62
CA ASN A 418 -22.05 -14.44 12.85
C ASN A 418 -23.50 -14.93 13.05
N ARG A 419 -24.01 -14.83 14.28
CA ARG A 419 -25.39 -15.22 14.59
C ARG A 419 -26.39 -14.39 13.81
N GLU A 420 -26.25 -13.06 13.80
CA GLU A 420 -27.14 -12.18 13.03
C GLU A 420 -27.02 -12.47 11.52
N ALA A 421 -25.79 -12.58 11.00
CA ALA A 421 -25.54 -12.87 9.58
C ALA A 421 -26.13 -14.22 9.12
N CYS A 422 -26.16 -15.23 10.00
CA CYS A 422 -26.79 -16.53 9.74
C CYS A 422 -28.32 -16.52 9.89
N GLN A 423 -28.90 -15.54 10.58
CA GLN A 423 -30.36 -15.39 10.73
C GLN A 423 -31.01 -14.66 9.56
N GLU A 424 -30.25 -13.88 8.79
CA GLU A 424 -30.72 -13.27 7.55
C GLU A 424 -31.17 -14.34 6.54
N GLN A 425 -32.21 -14.04 5.74
CA GLN A 425 -32.73 -14.95 4.71
C GLN A 425 -32.63 -14.29 3.32
N PRO A 426 -31.74 -14.76 2.42
CA PRO A 426 -30.72 -15.81 2.63
C PRO A 426 -29.57 -15.35 3.55
N ALA A 427 -28.86 -16.29 4.17
CA ALA A 427 -27.76 -15.98 5.08
C ALA A 427 -26.68 -15.13 4.39
N ALA A 428 -26.15 -14.13 5.09
CA ALA A 428 -25.12 -13.23 4.57
C ALA A 428 -23.74 -13.91 4.51
N LEU A 429 -23.58 -14.86 3.59
CA LEU A 429 -22.34 -15.65 3.44
C LEU A 429 -21.10 -14.78 3.18
N ALA A 430 -21.28 -13.60 2.57
CA ALA A 430 -20.23 -12.61 2.40
C ALA A 430 -19.58 -12.16 3.72
N VAL A 431 -20.33 -12.17 4.83
CA VAL A 431 -19.86 -11.83 6.18
C VAL A 431 -19.45 -13.09 6.96
N VAL A 432 -20.20 -14.19 6.82
CA VAL A 432 -19.94 -15.46 7.52
C VAL A 432 -18.58 -16.06 7.11
N GLU A 433 -18.26 -16.08 5.82
CA GLU A 433 -17.01 -16.67 5.32
C GLU A 433 -15.75 -15.99 5.93
N PRO A 434 -15.60 -14.66 5.88
CA PRO A 434 -14.47 -13.97 6.54
C PRO A 434 -14.41 -14.15 8.06
N ILE A 435 -15.56 -14.22 8.75
CA ILE A 435 -15.58 -14.46 10.20
C ILE A 435 -14.98 -15.84 10.52
N LEU A 436 -15.32 -16.87 9.75
CA LEU A 436 -14.75 -18.21 9.94
C LEU A 436 -13.24 -18.24 9.66
N ASP A 437 -12.77 -17.54 8.63
CA ASP A 437 -11.34 -17.45 8.30
C ASP A 437 -10.55 -16.77 9.45
N VAL A 438 -11.08 -15.66 9.98
CA VAL A 438 -10.48 -14.96 11.12
C VAL A 438 -10.54 -15.77 12.40
N LEU A 439 -11.65 -16.47 12.66
CA LEU A 439 -11.78 -17.34 13.82
C LEU A 439 -10.72 -18.45 13.82
N ALA A 440 -10.50 -19.09 12.68
CA ALA A 440 -9.45 -20.10 12.53
C ALA A 440 -8.05 -19.51 12.78
N ALA A 441 -7.76 -18.33 12.21
CA ALA A 441 -6.48 -17.66 12.41
C ALA A 441 -6.25 -17.25 13.88
N LEU A 442 -7.29 -16.72 14.53
CA LEU A 442 -7.25 -16.27 15.92
C LEU A 442 -7.00 -17.44 16.87
N LEU A 443 -7.69 -18.57 16.68
CA LEU A 443 -7.49 -19.78 17.47
C LEU A 443 -6.10 -20.38 17.25
N ARG A 444 -5.60 -20.39 16.00
CA ARG A 444 -4.27 -20.94 15.68
C ARG A 444 -3.13 -20.13 16.29
N ARG A 445 -3.24 -18.80 16.29
CA ARG A 445 -2.24 -17.91 16.88
C ARG A 445 -2.39 -17.81 18.41
N GLY A 446 -3.58 -18.06 18.92
CA GLY A 446 -3.94 -17.92 20.33
C GLY A 446 -3.79 -19.19 21.18
N GLU A 447 -3.09 -20.23 20.73
CA GLU A 447 -2.90 -21.52 21.45
C GLU A 447 -2.55 -21.32 22.94
N GLU A 448 -1.52 -20.52 23.23
CA GLU A 448 -1.09 -20.27 24.61
C GLU A 448 -1.82 -19.11 25.30
N ALA A 449 -2.42 -18.21 24.52
CA ALA A 449 -3.03 -16.97 25.01
C ALA A 449 -4.51 -17.16 25.41
N ILE A 450 -5.25 -18.01 24.69
CA ILE A 450 -6.68 -18.26 24.89
C ILE A 450 -6.85 -19.48 25.81
N ARG A 451 -6.54 -19.28 27.11
CA ARG A 451 -6.57 -20.39 28.08
C ARG A 451 -7.96 -20.69 28.63
N ASN A 452 -8.88 -19.71 28.57
CA ASN A 452 -10.21 -19.87 29.13
C ASN A 452 -11.08 -20.75 28.21
N PRO A 453 -11.59 -21.90 28.70
CA PRO A 453 -12.43 -22.79 27.92
C PRO A 453 -13.64 -22.11 27.29
N HIS A 454 -14.22 -21.11 27.98
CA HIS A 454 -15.39 -20.39 27.51
C HIS A 454 -15.19 -19.74 26.14
N HIS A 455 -14.00 -19.21 25.86
CA HIS A 455 -13.72 -18.52 24.59
C HIS A 455 -13.64 -19.47 23.40
N VAL A 456 -13.12 -20.69 23.60
CA VAL A 456 -13.14 -21.74 22.58
C VAL A 456 -14.56 -22.31 22.43
N SER A 457 -15.34 -22.38 23.52
CA SER A 457 -16.75 -22.78 23.44
C SER A 457 -17.59 -21.84 22.57
N LEU A 458 -17.31 -20.52 22.57
CA LEU A 458 -17.93 -19.57 21.66
C LEU A 458 -17.66 -19.91 20.18
N ALA A 459 -16.48 -20.45 19.86
CA ALA A 459 -16.17 -20.90 18.50
C ALA A 459 -17.11 -22.05 18.08
N PHE A 460 -17.42 -23.00 18.98
CA PHE A 460 -18.44 -24.02 18.67
C PHE A 460 -19.82 -23.40 18.45
N SER A 461 -20.22 -22.39 19.22
CA SER A 461 -21.49 -21.67 18.98
C SER A 461 -21.55 -21.02 17.60
N ILE A 462 -20.44 -20.45 17.13
CA ILE A 462 -20.31 -19.94 15.75
C ILE A 462 -20.52 -21.07 14.73
N LEU A 463 -19.79 -22.18 14.86
CA LEU A 463 -19.88 -23.31 13.93
C LEU A 463 -21.29 -23.93 13.89
N LEU A 464 -21.96 -24.01 15.03
CA LEU A 464 -23.33 -24.51 15.13
C LEU A 464 -24.36 -23.60 14.47
N ALA A 465 -24.12 -22.29 14.44
CA ALA A 465 -25.03 -21.31 13.82
C ALA A 465 -24.94 -21.30 12.29
N VAL A 466 -23.80 -21.69 11.70
CA VAL A 466 -23.60 -21.69 10.24
C VAL A 466 -24.57 -22.68 9.58
N PRO A 467 -25.40 -22.25 8.61
CA PRO A 467 -26.27 -23.15 7.87
C PRO A 467 -25.43 -23.97 6.88
N LEU A 468 -25.28 -25.26 7.16
CA LEU A 468 -24.70 -26.22 6.20
C LEU A 468 -25.80 -26.93 5.40
N ASP A 469 -27.01 -26.96 5.95
CA ASP A 469 -28.19 -27.54 5.33
C ASP A 469 -28.80 -26.48 4.39
N HIS A 470 -29.07 -26.86 3.13
CA HIS A 470 -29.69 -26.00 2.10
C HIS A 470 -28.79 -24.96 1.40
N LEU A 471 -27.47 -25.05 1.52
CA LEU A 471 -26.56 -24.25 0.69
C LEU A 471 -26.56 -24.73 -0.76
N LYS A 472 -26.33 -23.81 -1.72
CA LYS A 472 -26.09 -24.23 -3.11
C LYS A 472 -24.74 -24.97 -3.20
N PRO A 473 -24.55 -25.90 -4.16
CA PRO A 473 -23.30 -26.64 -4.30
C PRO A 473 -22.00 -25.81 -4.29
N PRO A 474 -21.89 -24.66 -5.00
CA PRO A 474 -20.67 -23.84 -4.96
C PRO A 474 -20.49 -23.11 -3.62
N GLU A 475 -21.58 -22.72 -2.96
CA GLU A 475 -21.55 -22.09 -1.63
C GLU A 475 -21.12 -23.11 -0.57
N PHE A 476 -21.64 -24.33 -0.65
CA PHE A 476 -21.23 -25.45 0.20
C PHE A 476 -19.73 -25.72 0.10
N GLY A 477 -19.20 -25.81 -1.13
CA GLY A 477 -17.77 -26.01 -1.37
C GLY A 477 -16.85 -24.91 -0.82
N ARG A 478 -17.38 -23.71 -0.55
CA ARG A 478 -16.64 -22.58 0.05
C ARG A 478 -16.78 -22.50 1.56
N VAL A 479 -17.98 -22.77 2.09
CA VAL A 479 -18.28 -22.66 3.53
C VAL A 479 -17.77 -23.88 4.30
N PHE A 480 -17.96 -25.08 3.75
CA PHE A 480 -17.58 -26.33 4.42
C PHE A 480 -16.09 -26.38 4.81
N PRO A 481 -15.12 -26.07 3.92
CA PRO A 481 -13.70 -26.10 4.28
C PRO A 481 -13.34 -25.13 5.40
N ARG A 482 -14.07 -24.03 5.55
CA ARG A 482 -13.85 -23.02 6.61
C ARG A 482 -14.35 -23.51 7.96
N VAL A 483 -15.55 -24.08 8.01
CA VAL A 483 -16.08 -24.73 9.23
C VAL A 483 -15.14 -25.87 9.66
N HIS A 484 -14.71 -26.71 8.71
CA HIS A 484 -13.69 -27.73 8.95
C HIS A 484 -12.38 -27.14 9.47
N SER A 485 -11.87 -26.06 8.87
CA SER A 485 -10.61 -25.40 9.27
C SER A 485 -10.63 -24.90 10.71
N VAL A 486 -11.75 -24.30 11.15
CA VAL A 486 -11.91 -23.86 12.55
C VAL A 486 -11.92 -25.08 13.47
N LEU A 487 -12.76 -26.09 13.18
CA LEU A 487 -12.88 -27.29 14.01
C LEU A 487 -11.55 -28.03 14.13
N PHE A 488 -10.82 -28.11 13.02
CA PHE A 488 -9.50 -28.72 12.94
C PHE A 488 -8.48 -27.94 13.76
N THR A 489 -8.50 -26.61 13.69
CA THR A 489 -7.63 -25.75 14.50
C THR A 489 -7.90 -25.92 15.99
N ILE A 490 -9.15 -26.10 16.41
CA ILE A 490 -9.50 -26.40 17.81
C ILE A 490 -8.92 -27.76 18.23
N LEU A 491 -9.08 -28.79 17.39
CA LEU A 491 -8.51 -30.11 17.66
C LEU A 491 -6.98 -30.02 17.81
N GLN A 492 -6.30 -29.33 16.90
CA GLN A 492 -4.84 -29.25 16.90
C GLN A 492 -4.28 -28.37 18.03
N CYS A 493 -4.70 -27.11 18.11
CA CYS A 493 -4.11 -26.09 18.98
C CYS A 493 -4.77 -25.98 20.36
N HIS A 494 -6.00 -26.48 20.55
CA HIS A 494 -6.73 -26.34 21.82
C HIS A 494 -7.22 -27.68 22.40
N PRO A 495 -6.37 -28.73 22.45
CA PRO A 495 -6.78 -30.09 22.84
C PRO A 495 -7.42 -30.13 24.23
N LYS A 496 -6.80 -29.52 25.24
CA LYS A 496 -7.25 -29.55 26.64
C LYS A 496 -8.63 -28.92 26.82
N VAL A 497 -8.94 -27.89 26.04
CA VAL A 497 -10.23 -27.21 26.09
C VAL A 497 -11.28 -28.01 25.33
N MET A 498 -10.91 -28.55 24.16
CA MET A 498 -11.75 -29.46 23.38
C MET A 498 -12.19 -30.65 24.23
N LEU A 499 -11.29 -31.28 25.01
CA LEU A 499 -11.61 -32.41 25.89
C LEU A 499 -12.64 -32.08 26.99
N LYS A 500 -12.72 -30.82 27.42
CA LYS A 500 -13.76 -30.36 28.37
C LYS A 500 -15.10 -30.10 27.69
N ALA A 501 -15.12 -30.02 26.35
CA ALA A 501 -16.28 -29.70 25.53
C ALA A 501 -16.47 -30.73 24.39
N VAL A 502 -16.08 -31.99 24.60
CA VAL A 502 -16.20 -33.07 23.60
C VAL A 502 -17.61 -33.16 23.00
N PRO A 503 -18.72 -33.06 23.77
CA PRO A 503 -20.05 -33.07 23.17
C PRO A 503 -20.27 -31.96 22.14
N SER A 504 -19.77 -30.74 22.41
CA SER A 504 -19.88 -29.62 21.47
C SER A 504 -19.01 -29.84 20.23
N PHE A 505 -17.79 -30.36 20.41
CA PHE A 505 -16.89 -30.72 19.32
C PHE A 505 -17.52 -31.79 18.42
N LEU A 506 -17.97 -32.90 19.01
CA LEU A 506 -18.59 -34.01 18.29
C LEU A 506 -19.86 -33.54 17.59
N ASN A 507 -20.70 -32.71 18.20
CA ASN A 507 -21.88 -32.17 17.53
C ASN A 507 -21.52 -31.36 16.27
N CYS A 508 -20.49 -30.51 16.35
CA CYS A 508 -19.99 -29.78 15.16
C CYS A 508 -19.43 -30.74 14.10
N PHE A 509 -18.67 -31.75 14.53
CA PHE A 509 -18.08 -32.75 13.64
C PHE A 509 -19.16 -33.58 12.93
N HIS A 510 -20.14 -34.09 13.66
CA HIS A 510 -21.24 -34.86 13.09
C HIS A 510 -22.07 -34.03 12.11
N ARG A 511 -22.33 -32.74 12.38
CA ARG A 511 -22.95 -31.85 11.38
C ARG A 511 -22.14 -31.77 10.08
N LEU A 512 -20.81 -31.72 10.14
CA LEU A 512 -19.96 -31.79 8.94
C LEU A 512 -20.13 -33.13 8.22
N VAL A 513 -20.04 -34.25 8.93
CA VAL A 513 -20.22 -35.59 8.36
C VAL A 513 -21.58 -35.71 7.67
N PHE A 514 -22.66 -35.32 8.35
CA PHE A 514 -24.03 -35.41 7.83
C PHE A 514 -24.22 -34.50 6.61
N SER A 515 -23.67 -33.28 6.63
CA SER A 515 -23.76 -32.38 5.49
C SER A 515 -23.10 -32.96 4.22
N VAL A 516 -21.95 -33.63 4.34
CA VAL A 516 -21.30 -34.35 3.22
C VAL A 516 -22.12 -35.55 2.77
N MET A 517 -22.75 -36.28 3.70
CA MET A 517 -23.63 -37.40 3.35
C MET A 517 -24.86 -36.94 2.55
N HIS A 518 -25.50 -35.85 2.97
CA HIS A 518 -26.67 -35.31 2.28
C HIS A 518 -26.34 -34.71 0.91
N GLU A 519 -25.25 -33.95 0.79
CA GLU A 519 -24.83 -33.39 -0.51
C GLU A 519 -24.21 -34.45 -1.43
N GLY A 520 -23.59 -35.49 -0.87
CA GLY A 520 -23.01 -36.62 -1.60
C GLY A 520 -24.00 -37.69 -2.04
N ARG A 521 -25.31 -37.46 -1.87
CA ARG A 521 -26.36 -38.38 -2.32
C ARG A 521 -26.38 -38.50 -3.84
N GLN A 522 -26.60 -39.70 -4.34
CA GLN A 522 -26.83 -39.95 -5.75
C GLN A 522 -28.10 -39.24 -6.20
N LYS A 523 -27.96 -38.29 -7.13
CA LYS A 523 -29.08 -37.57 -7.74
C LYS A 523 -29.32 -38.12 -9.15
N ASP A 524 -30.57 -38.35 -9.52
CA ASP A 524 -30.96 -38.87 -10.85
C ASP A 524 -30.51 -37.97 -12.02
N LYS A 525 -30.15 -36.70 -11.75
CA LYS A 525 -29.73 -35.68 -12.72
C LYS A 525 -28.59 -34.77 -12.22
N GLY A 526 -27.59 -35.32 -11.52
CA GLY A 526 -26.47 -34.52 -10.96
C GLY A 526 -25.37 -34.19 -11.98
N GLY A 527 -24.94 -32.91 -12.03
CA GLY A 527 -23.79 -32.47 -12.84
C GLY A 527 -22.44 -32.89 -12.23
N ALA A 528 -21.43 -33.11 -13.07
CA ALA A 528 -20.10 -33.59 -12.65
C ALA A 528 -19.32 -32.59 -11.77
N GLU A 529 -19.57 -31.28 -11.90
CA GLU A 529 -18.86 -30.23 -11.14
C GLU A 529 -19.29 -30.18 -9.66
N ASP A 530 -20.58 -30.43 -9.37
CA ASP A 530 -21.10 -30.46 -7.99
C ASP A 530 -20.45 -31.59 -7.17
N LEU A 531 -20.14 -32.72 -7.82
CA LEU A 531 -19.54 -33.88 -7.18
C LEU A 531 -18.07 -33.63 -6.76
N ALA A 532 -17.32 -32.83 -7.52
CA ALA A 532 -15.91 -32.55 -7.23
C ALA A 532 -15.75 -31.76 -5.91
N GLY A 533 -16.61 -30.76 -5.68
CA GLY A 533 -16.62 -29.99 -4.43
C GLY A 533 -16.96 -30.84 -3.22
N VAL A 534 -18.00 -31.70 -3.33
CA VAL A 534 -18.40 -32.61 -2.24
C VAL A 534 -17.32 -33.67 -1.97
N LEU A 535 -16.66 -34.18 -3.00
CA LEU A 535 -15.58 -35.15 -2.85
C LEU A 535 -14.35 -34.53 -2.15
N ALA A 536 -14.03 -33.27 -2.43
CA ALA A 536 -13.02 -32.55 -1.66
C ALA A 536 -13.41 -32.42 -0.17
N CYS A 537 -14.69 -32.17 0.12
CA CYS A 537 -15.22 -32.12 1.48
C CYS A 537 -15.15 -33.49 2.18
N ALA A 538 -15.46 -34.58 1.49
CA ALA A 538 -15.35 -35.95 2.01
C ALA A 538 -13.91 -36.31 2.42
N ARG A 539 -12.90 -35.89 1.63
CA ARG A 539 -11.48 -36.05 1.98
C ARG A 539 -11.10 -35.29 3.25
N LEU A 540 -11.68 -34.11 3.47
CA LEU A 540 -11.47 -33.35 4.71
C LEU A 540 -12.07 -34.07 5.93
N VAL A 541 -13.25 -34.68 5.77
CA VAL A 541 -13.87 -35.52 6.82
C VAL A 541 -13.00 -36.72 7.16
N GLU A 542 -12.52 -37.47 6.16
CA GLU A 542 -11.59 -38.58 6.35
C GLU A 542 -10.32 -38.15 7.09
N ARG A 543 -9.74 -37.00 6.71
CA ARG A 543 -8.58 -36.43 7.39
C ARG A 543 -8.90 -36.09 8.86
N MET A 544 -10.07 -35.52 9.14
CA MET A 544 -10.48 -35.24 10.52
C MET A 544 -10.63 -36.53 11.33
N TYR A 545 -11.22 -37.59 10.77
CA TYR A 545 -11.28 -38.92 11.42
C TYR A 545 -9.88 -39.44 11.75
N SER A 546 -8.92 -39.32 10.81
CA SER A 546 -7.53 -39.74 11.04
C SER A 546 -6.89 -39.01 12.22
N HIS A 547 -7.16 -37.71 12.36
CA HIS A 547 -6.64 -36.92 13.48
C HIS A 547 -7.33 -37.20 14.81
N ILE A 548 -8.62 -37.57 14.80
CA ILE A 548 -9.33 -38.06 15.98
C ILE A 548 -8.76 -39.43 16.39
N ALA A 549 -8.56 -40.33 15.43
CA ALA A 549 -8.02 -41.68 15.66
C ALA A 549 -6.58 -41.65 16.21
N ALA A 550 -5.76 -40.70 15.74
CA ALA A 550 -4.42 -40.47 16.29
C ALA A 550 -4.41 -40.07 17.77
N ARG A 551 -5.56 -39.70 18.34
CA ARG A 551 -5.76 -39.37 19.76
C ARG A 551 -6.70 -40.37 20.43
N ALA A 552 -6.47 -41.65 20.15
CA ALA A 552 -7.25 -42.78 20.64
C ALA A 552 -7.63 -42.68 22.12
N GLU A 553 -6.67 -42.37 23.00
CA GLU A 553 -6.85 -42.33 24.46
C GLU A 553 -7.97 -41.38 24.90
N ASP A 554 -8.14 -40.27 24.19
CA ASP A 554 -9.12 -39.23 24.49
C ASP A 554 -10.53 -39.55 23.94
N PHE A 555 -10.61 -40.39 22.92
CA PHE A 555 -11.83 -40.59 22.12
C PHE A 555 -12.43 -42.00 22.19
N THR A 556 -11.72 -42.99 22.73
CA THR A 556 -12.19 -44.40 22.81
C THR A 556 -13.59 -44.54 23.39
N VAL A 557 -13.91 -43.81 24.48
CA VAL A 557 -15.23 -43.83 25.13
C VAL A 557 -16.35 -43.31 24.23
N PHE A 558 -16.02 -42.45 23.25
CA PHE A 558 -16.98 -41.85 22.33
C PHE A 558 -17.08 -42.58 21.00
N SER A 559 -16.11 -43.42 20.64
CA SER A 559 -16.05 -44.19 19.40
C SER A 559 -17.35 -44.94 19.05
N PRO A 560 -17.99 -45.72 19.96
CA PRO A 560 -19.26 -46.38 19.64
C PRO A 560 -20.36 -45.37 19.28
N PHE A 561 -20.43 -44.22 19.93
CA PHE A 561 -21.43 -43.19 19.61
C PHE A 561 -21.19 -42.56 18.24
N MET A 562 -19.92 -42.33 17.87
CA MET A 562 -19.57 -41.83 16.54
C MET A 562 -19.98 -42.82 15.44
N VAL A 563 -19.71 -44.11 15.64
CA VAL A 563 -20.15 -45.19 14.73
C VAL A 563 -21.67 -45.26 14.65
N ALA A 564 -22.37 -45.21 15.79
CA ALA A 564 -23.83 -45.24 15.83
C ALA A 564 -24.44 -44.07 15.04
N GLN A 565 -23.92 -42.86 15.21
CA GLN A 565 -24.38 -41.67 14.48
C GLN A 565 -24.10 -41.77 12.98
N TYR A 566 -22.91 -42.23 12.60
CA TYR A 566 -22.56 -42.47 11.20
C TYR A 566 -23.54 -43.44 10.51
N VAL A 567 -23.76 -44.61 11.11
CA VAL A 567 -24.62 -45.65 10.50
C VAL A 567 -26.09 -45.21 10.46
N THR A 568 -26.52 -44.47 11.48
CA THR A 568 -27.88 -43.92 11.52
C THR A 568 -28.13 -42.93 10.39
N GLU A 569 -27.14 -42.10 10.05
CA GLU A 569 -27.30 -41.11 8.98
C GLU A 569 -27.10 -41.71 7.59
N VAL A 570 -26.10 -42.59 7.40
CA VAL A 570 -25.83 -43.20 6.10
C VAL A 570 -26.99 -44.10 5.63
N GLN A 571 -27.78 -44.69 6.54
CA GLN A 571 -28.97 -45.45 6.18
C GLN A 571 -30.01 -44.60 5.42
N LYS A 572 -30.04 -43.27 5.65
CA LYS A 572 -31.05 -42.37 5.08
C LYS A 572 -30.72 -41.94 3.64
N VAL A 573 -29.49 -42.15 3.18
CA VAL A 573 -29.01 -41.63 1.88
C VAL A 573 -28.24 -42.68 1.09
N THR A 574 -28.44 -42.71 -0.23
CA THR A 574 -27.61 -43.50 -1.14
C THR A 574 -26.48 -42.63 -1.66
N LEU A 575 -25.23 -42.91 -1.29
CA LEU A 575 -24.06 -42.08 -1.62
C LEU A 575 -23.39 -42.47 -2.94
N TYR A 576 -22.77 -41.51 -3.63
CA TYR A 576 -21.86 -41.81 -4.73
C TYR A 576 -20.69 -42.68 -4.24
N PRO A 577 -20.24 -43.71 -5.00
CA PRO A 577 -19.22 -44.64 -4.53
C PRO A 577 -17.92 -43.97 -4.08
N ALA A 578 -17.47 -42.92 -4.78
CA ALA A 578 -16.26 -42.19 -4.43
C ALA A 578 -16.37 -41.43 -3.11
N VAL A 579 -17.55 -40.86 -2.80
CA VAL A 579 -17.81 -40.19 -1.51
C VAL A 579 -17.96 -41.24 -0.40
N LYS A 580 -18.69 -42.33 -0.68
CA LYS A 580 -18.84 -43.46 0.25
C LYS A 580 -17.47 -44.03 0.65
N GLY A 581 -16.55 -44.21 -0.30
CA GLY A 581 -15.20 -44.71 -0.04
C GLY A 581 -14.46 -43.87 1.01
N HIS A 582 -14.32 -42.55 0.79
CA HIS A 582 -13.64 -41.65 1.74
C HIS A 582 -14.28 -41.66 3.14
N LEU A 583 -15.61 -41.67 3.21
CA LEU A 583 -16.33 -41.73 4.50
C LEU A 583 -16.17 -43.09 5.21
N GLN A 584 -16.11 -44.19 4.46
CA GLN A 584 -15.88 -45.53 4.98
C GLN A 584 -14.46 -45.70 5.52
N GLU A 585 -13.44 -45.23 4.80
CA GLU A 585 -12.06 -45.24 5.30
C GLU A 585 -11.95 -44.47 6.63
N GLY A 586 -12.60 -43.29 6.70
CA GLY A 586 -12.65 -42.50 7.94
C GLY A 586 -13.30 -43.24 9.11
N ILE A 587 -14.45 -43.90 8.91
CA ILE A 587 -15.14 -44.60 10.01
C ILE A 587 -14.43 -45.91 10.41
N TYR A 588 -13.70 -46.56 9.50
CA TYR A 588 -12.88 -47.73 9.84
C TYR A 588 -11.79 -47.39 10.86
N LEU A 589 -11.18 -46.21 10.76
CA LEU A 589 -10.21 -45.73 11.75
C LEU A 589 -10.83 -45.54 13.15
N ILE A 590 -12.13 -45.22 13.22
CA ILE A 590 -12.85 -45.14 14.51
C ILE A 590 -13.23 -46.53 15.01
N LEU A 591 -13.55 -47.47 14.11
CA LEU A 591 -13.79 -48.87 14.48
C LEU A 591 -12.53 -49.57 15.01
N ASP A 592 -11.33 -49.15 14.59
CA ASP A 592 -10.07 -49.60 15.20
C ASP A 592 -9.95 -49.21 16.68
N LEU A 593 -10.66 -48.15 17.12
CA LEU A 593 -10.68 -47.71 18.52
C LEU A 593 -11.72 -48.44 19.38
N CYS A 594 -12.70 -49.11 18.76
CA CYS A 594 -13.76 -49.82 19.46
C CYS A 594 -13.25 -51.14 20.01
N ILE A 595 -13.46 -51.39 21.30
CA ILE A 595 -13.21 -52.70 21.90
C ILE A 595 -14.40 -53.64 21.68
N GLU A 596 -14.21 -54.94 21.89
CA GLU A 596 -15.27 -55.94 21.68
C GLU A 596 -16.59 -55.62 22.43
N PRO A 597 -16.57 -55.13 23.69
CA PRO A 597 -17.77 -54.65 24.37
C PRO A 597 -18.51 -53.53 23.62
N ASP A 598 -17.79 -52.61 22.97
CA ASP A 598 -18.39 -51.51 22.20
C ASP A 598 -19.12 -52.05 20.97
N VAL A 599 -18.54 -53.05 20.31
CA VAL A 599 -19.17 -53.73 19.16
C VAL A 599 -20.43 -54.48 19.60
N GLN A 600 -20.39 -55.15 20.75
CA GLN A 600 -21.57 -55.81 21.32
C GLN A 600 -22.66 -54.80 21.69
N PHE A 601 -22.27 -53.68 22.29
CA PHE A 601 -23.17 -52.56 22.59
C PHE A 601 -23.86 -52.05 21.30
N LEU A 602 -23.10 -51.80 20.23
CA LEU A 602 -23.66 -51.37 18.94
C LEU A 602 -24.66 -52.39 18.36
N ARG A 603 -24.35 -53.69 18.43
CA ARG A 603 -25.27 -54.74 17.97
C ARG A 603 -26.56 -54.79 18.77
N ALA A 604 -26.52 -54.47 20.07
CA ALA A 604 -27.68 -54.52 20.95
C ALA A 604 -28.54 -53.23 20.87
N SER A 605 -27.88 -52.07 20.86
CA SER A 605 -28.52 -50.76 21.06
C SER A 605 -29.06 -50.11 19.78
N LEU A 606 -28.56 -50.51 18.59
CA LEU A 606 -29.01 -49.93 17.33
C LEU A 606 -30.42 -50.45 16.92
N PRO A 607 -31.30 -49.58 16.36
CA PRO A 607 -32.58 -49.99 15.77
C PRO A 607 -32.38 -51.05 14.67
N PRO A 608 -33.38 -51.91 14.38
CA PRO A 608 -33.21 -53.07 13.50
C PRO A 608 -32.65 -52.71 12.11
N GLY A 609 -33.17 -51.67 11.45
CA GLY A 609 -32.66 -51.25 10.14
C GLY A 609 -31.23 -50.70 10.18
N VAL A 610 -30.90 -49.88 11.17
CA VAL A 610 -29.53 -49.34 11.37
C VAL A 610 -28.55 -50.47 11.70
N ARG A 611 -29.02 -51.47 12.46
CA ARG A 611 -28.22 -52.64 12.87
C ARG A 611 -27.80 -53.48 11.67
N ASP A 612 -28.64 -53.62 10.66
CA ASP A 612 -28.28 -54.38 9.45
C ASP A 612 -27.22 -53.66 8.62
N VAL A 613 -27.32 -52.32 8.48
CA VAL A 613 -26.25 -51.50 7.87
C VAL A 613 -24.95 -51.60 8.67
N PHE A 614 -25.02 -51.61 10.00
CA PHE A 614 -23.84 -51.81 10.84
C PHE A 614 -23.20 -53.19 10.65
N LYS A 615 -24.01 -54.26 10.54
CA LYS A 615 -23.48 -55.62 10.29
C LYS A 615 -22.71 -55.67 8.97
N GLU A 616 -23.25 -55.07 7.91
CA GLU A 616 -22.58 -54.99 6.60
C GLU A 616 -21.26 -54.22 6.72
N LEU A 617 -21.30 -53.01 7.29
CA LEU A 617 -20.11 -52.18 7.50
C LEU A 617 -19.03 -52.88 8.33
N HIS A 618 -19.41 -53.55 9.41
CA HIS A 618 -18.48 -54.26 10.29
C HIS A 618 -17.88 -55.49 9.59
N ASN A 619 -18.65 -56.21 8.76
CA ASN A 619 -18.14 -57.33 7.98
C ASN A 619 -17.10 -56.85 6.95
N ASP A 620 -17.38 -55.75 6.26
CA ASP A 620 -16.45 -55.14 5.31
C ASP A 620 -15.17 -54.64 6.02
N TYR A 621 -15.31 -54.00 7.18
CA TYR A 621 -14.19 -53.59 8.03
C TYR A 621 -13.28 -54.77 8.40
N VAL A 622 -13.85 -55.87 8.89
CA VAL A 622 -13.06 -57.06 9.28
C VAL A 622 -12.35 -57.67 8.07
N LYS A 623 -13.05 -57.76 6.93
CA LYS A 623 -12.56 -58.44 5.74
C LYS A 623 -11.48 -57.65 4.98
N TYR A 624 -11.68 -56.35 4.83
CA TYR A 624 -10.85 -55.53 3.92
C TYR A 624 -9.88 -54.59 4.66
N HIS A 625 -10.30 -54.02 5.80
CA HIS A 625 -9.49 -53.03 6.51
C HIS A 625 -8.62 -53.67 7.60
N ARG A 626 -9.24 -54.36 8.56
CA ARG A 626 -8.54 -54.98 9.69
C ARG A 626 -7.54 -56.03 9.24
N ALA A 627 -7.92 -56.90 8.32
CA ALA A 627 -7.03 -57.92 7.76
C ALA A 627 -5.81 -57.31 7.04
N LYS A 628 -6.00 -56.18 6.35
CA LYS A 628 -4.92 -55.44 5.66
C LYS A 628 -3.97 -54.78 6.66
N HIS A 629 -4.50 -54.07 7.66
CA HIS A 629 -3.70 -53.40 8.70
C HIS A 629 -2.93 -54.39 9.58
N GLU A 630 -3.53 -55.53 9.92
CA GLU A 630 -2.84 -56.61 10.64
C GLU A 630 -1.75 -57.26 9.77
N GLY A 631 -1.95 -57.34 8.45
CA GLY A 631 -0.93 -57.75 7.49
C GLY A 631 0.25 -56.76 7.46
N GLU A 632 -0.01 -55.47 7.26
CA GLU A 632 1.01 -54.42 7.20
C GLU A 632 1.82 -54.32 8.51
N ARG A 633 1.19 -54.47 9.68
CA ARG A 633 1.89 -54.52 10.98
C ARG A 633 2.82 -55.74 11.13
N ARG A 634 2.53 -56.86 10.47
CA ARG A 634 3.37 -58.07 10.49
C ARG A 634 4.62 -57.95 9.60
N TYR A 635 4.59 -57.06 8.61
CA TYR A 635 5.73 -56.81 7.70
C TYR A 635 6.55 -55.55 8.05
N ALA A 636 6.12 -54.77 9.05
CA ALA A 636 6.80 -53.55 9.51
C ALA A 636 7.70 -53.76 10.75
N VAL A 637 8.00 -55.01 11.11
CA VAL A 637 8.92 -55.40 12.21
C VAL A 637 10.31 -55.70 11.67
#